data_AF-A0AAN2PJJ6-F1
#
_entry.id   AF-A0AAN2PJJ6-F1
#
_cell.length_a   1.000
_cell.length_b   1.000
_cell.length_c   1.000
_cell.angle_alpha   90.00
_cell.angle_beta   90.00
_cell.angle_gamma   90.00
#
_symmetry.space_group_name_H-M   'P 1'
#
loop_
_entity.id
_entity.type
_entity.pdbx_description
1 polymer ?
#
loop_
_entity_poly.entity_id
_entity_poly.type
_entity_poly.pdbx_seq_one_letter_code
_entity_poly.pdbx_strand_id
1 'polypeptide(L)'
;MSIYIPASLTSEQLEAIISALPGSRNKDAILSADRMVLDNSYMIPPFGVTKYENSDSISWEDDQSRSFKRLIHGHTFLGCLTEAYRQTHNVKYLQKGMDLIHDWISKYPYSKSKNTMAYHDETTALRLQYWLKFYTYARKELGEQDRLVIEKQMRFTATLLAEDDFHSTNTNHGMFQDIALLLFSFYFEKEIDVCRQFKELAITRLKKYFLHIFTLEGVHKEHSPSYHFLVANNVRRIAGWLKEISPDLGKSFMDIYQGSESYATHIIRPDGYLPAIGDTEAKLVKTAGYAKLYESPEYLYAVTKGEQGKPSKKNDCVFKESGYAIFRDDWTKKEEATYVLFSAAYHTAYHKHSDDLSLHIYSNGDIITEAGPNGYNYKDPYTQYAYSSFAHNTLIVDGQGLPRVDQQYDKVYIADYNLSPDEPEAMGINERFEGVKHSRNVKYLKTEKRIIVTDQIQSEQKHEYKILWHVAPDIQVYVRDSIVSLFRNEEKVAEMEFETTSPIRVQSIHGQTKPTLQGWFFPKMESKQEATVIEVELSGANVTCTTEFRLSSFKINKEGKDLFKRDNHFNSTDKVRYHLVSAEDEKLKDQLIIIFSALPPKYGYVYNYMKTLDGIKANKLFILDDFGDQGAYYLGKDRNHSIESTVASLIQYIMSKYQIPHKNVTTVGSSKGGYAALYYGIKYFLGNIVAGAPQSKLGDFLIKQAKHHNIAEYIAGGTEEGDCYYLNNVLYRLLEQPVDVSPKIHLYVGTGDHHYKNHVMPLQEMLSYKGYDVKLDIEENITHEDLKTYFPHYLKKTLSSILNIRFVEEMTPEIKSTTIQQRDQELIVNCEAKGLGLEYAYYFYKDGDIIEKFFYRKPSQLTYRVTEPGSYKCRVFVRDSRMQKTSQYTDNIYI
;
A
#
# COMPACT_ATOMS: atom_id res chain seq x y z
N MET A 1 -46.97 31.93 15.96
CA MET A 1 -46.49 32.61 17.19
C MET A 1 -46.01 34.00 16.81
N SER A 2 -46.42 35.07 17.49
CA SER A 2 -45.94 36.41 17.12
C SER A 2 -44.61 36.70 17.84
N ILE A 3 -43.47 36.40 17.21
CA ILE A 3 -42.16 36.79 17.73
C ILE A 3 -42.01 38.32 17.58
N TYR A 4 -41.16 38.97 18.39
CA TYR A 4 -40.83 40.38 18.17
C TYR A 4 -39.87 40.50 16.98
N ILE A 5 -40.22 41.32 16.00
CA ILE A 5 -39.39 41.60 14.83
C ILE A 5 -38.68 42.94 15.05
N PRO A 6 -37.34 42.96 15.20
CA PRO A 6 -36.58 44.20 15.28
C PRO A 6 -36.81 45.11 14.08
N ALA A 7 -36.77 46.43 14.31
CA ALA A 7 -36.99 47.42 13.25
C ALA A 7 -35.95 47.36 12.11
N SER A 8 -34.84 46.65 12.31
CA SER A 8 -33.79 46.39 11.31
C SER A 8 -34.10 45.22 10.38
N LEU A 9 -35.10 44.38 10.66
CA LEU A 9 -35.29 43.09 10.00
C LEU A 9 -36.71 42.91 9.46
N THR A 10 -36.84 42.14 8.38
CA THR A 10 -38.12 41.50 8.00
C THR A 10 -38.34 40.20 8.78
N SER A 11 -39.54 39.63 8.70
CA SER A 11 -39.85 38.32 9.28
C SER A 11 -38.90 37.23 8.74
N GLU A 12 -38.63 37.25 7.44
CA GLU A 12 -37.77 36.29 6.74
C GLU A 12 -36.32 36.43 7.20
N GLN A 13 -35.83 37.66 7.34
CA GLN A 13 -34.47 37.94 7.82
C GLN A 13 -34.28 37.51 9.28
N LEU A 14 -35.30 37.72 10.13
CA LEU A 14 -35.27 37.23 11.51
C LEU A 14 -35.24 35.70 11.55
N GLU A 15 -36.04 35.01 10.75
CA GLU A 15 -36.02 33.55 10.64
C GLU A 15 -34.64 33.04 10.16
N ALA A 16 -34.01 33.73 9.21
CA ALA A 16 -32.65 33.40 8.77
C ALA A 16 -31.63 33.49 9.93
N ILE A 17 -31.68 34.55 10.75
CA ILE A 17 -30.84 34.66 11.97
C ILE A 17 -31.14 33.52 12.95
N ILE A 18 -32.41 33.25 13.23
CA ILE A 18 -32.82 32.19 14.18
C ILE A 18 -32.33 30.81 13.72
N SER A 19 -32.38 30.56 12.41
CA SER A 19 -31.90 29.32 11.79
C SER A 19 -30.38 29.15 11.90
N ALA A 20 -29.62 30.25 11.90
CA ALA A 20 -28.17 30.27 12.08
C ALA A 20 -27.76 30.00 13.53
N LEU A 21 -28.59 30.40 14.49
CA LEU A 21 -28.33 30.24 15.92
C LEU A 21 -28.49 28.77 16.39
N PRO A 22 -27.66 28.32 17.35
CA PRO A 22 -27.61 26.93 17.78
C PRO A 22 -28.94 26.47 18.40
N GLY A 23 -29.35 25.23 18.09
CA GLY A 23 -30.57 24.62 18.62
C GLY A 23 -30.35 23.78 19.88
N SER A 24 -31.37 23.01 20.25
CA SER A 24 -31.26 21.96 21.27
C SER A 24 -30.21 20.92 20.86
N ARG A 25 -29.33 20.55 21.81
CA ARG A 25 -28.41 19.42 21.65
C ARG A 25 -29.05 18.07 21.98
N ASN A 26 -30.23 18.09 22.62
CA ASN A 26 -30.98 16.88 22.99
C ASN A 26 -31.98 16.51 21.89
N LYS A 27 -32.09 15.21 21.61
CA LYS A 27 -33.10 14.65 20.71
C LYS A 27 -34.52 14.91 21.22
N ASP A 28 -34.71 14.81 22.54
CA ASP A 28 -35.94 15.18 23.22
C ASP A 28 -35.71 16.46 24.04
N ALA A 29 -36.01 17.60 23.41
CA ALA A 29 -35.82 18.90 24.03
C ALA A 29 -36.82 19.16 25.17
N ILE A 30 -38.05 18.64 25.05
CA ILE A 30 -39.10 18.84 26.06
C ILE A 30 -38.76 18.06 27.32
N LEU A 31 -38.38 16.79 27.22
CA LEU A 31 -37.97 15.99 28.37
C LEU A 31 -36.81 16.65 29.13
N SER A 32 -35.81 17.12 28.39
CA SER A 32 -34.65 17.80 28.99
C SER A 32 -35.08 19.09 29.70
N ALA A 33 -35.95 19.89 29.07
CA ALA A 33 -36.48 21.12 29.68
C ALA A 33 -37.36 20.86 30.90
N ASP A 34 -38.23 19.84 30.86
CA ASP A 34 -39.07 19.46 32.00
C ASP A 34 -38.24 19.02 33.20
N ARG A 35 -37.16 18.25 32.98
CA ARG A 35 -36.20 17.90 34.06
C ARG A 35 -35.57 19.15 34.68
N MET A 36 -35.10 20.09 33.86
CA MET A 36 -34.53 21.33 34.37
C MET A 36 -35.52 22.09 35.26
N VAL A 37 -36.80 22.12 34.88
CA VAL A 37 -37.86 22.83 35.62
C VAL A 37 -38.31 22.06 36.87
N LEU A 38 -38.45 20.74 36.80
CA LEU A 38 -39.09 19.93 37.84
C LEU A 38 -38.12 19.36 38.88
N ASP A 39 -36.90 18.99 38.49
CA ASP A 39 -35.96 18.25 39.33
C ASP A 39 -34.51 18.79 39.32
N ASN A 40 -34.26 19.91 38.64
CA ASN A 40 -32.93 20.51 38.43
C ASN A 40 -31.89 19.55 37.85
N SER A 41 -32.33 18.66 36.96
CA SER A 41 -31.44 17.79 36.19
C SER A 41 -31.27 18.29 34.76
N TYR A 42 -30.03 18.29 34.30
CA TYR A 42 -29.63 18.83 33.00
C TYR A 42 -29.09 17.70 32.14
N MET A 43 -29.68 17.51 30.95
CA MET A 43 -29.19 16.54 30.00
C MET A 43 -28.21 17.22 29.04
N ILE A 44 -26.93 16.84 29.08
CA ILE A 44 -25.86 17.49 28.31
C ILE A 44 -25.10 16.45 27.49
N PRO A 45 -25.52 16.14 26.25
CA PRO A 45 -24.80 15.19 25.41
C PRO A 45 -23.37 15.64 25.07
N PRO A 46 -22.37 14.75 25.15
CA PRO A 46 -22.47 13.31 25.41
C PRO A 46 -22.42 12.88 26.90
N PHE A 47 -22.35 13.81 27.85
CA PHE A 47 -22.10 13.57 29.28
C PHE A 47 -23.30 13.01 30.08
N GLY A 48 -24.46 12.81 29.46
CA GLY A 48 -25.63 12.23 30.12
C GLY A 48 -26.41 13.25 30.95
N VAL A 49 -26.89 12.83 32.13
CA VAL A 49 -27.79 13.62 32.99
C VAL A 49 -27.04 14.02 34.26
N THR A 50 -26.95 15.31 34.54
CA THR A 50 -26.35 15.84 35.77
C THR A 50 -27.46 16.42 36.63
N LYS A 51 -27.58 15.96 37.89
CA LYS A 51 -28.55 16.48 38.86
C LYS A 51 -27.83 17.37 39.87
N TYR A 52 -28.40 18.54 40.17
CA TYR A 52 -27.84 19.46 41.15
C TYR A 52 -28.69 19.51 42.43
N GLU A 53 -28.04 19.57 43.59
CA GLU A 53 -28.69 19.46 44.90
C GLU A 53 -29.46 20.72 45.32
N ASN A 54 -28.99 21.90 44.90
CA ASN A 54 -29.68 23.17 45.16
C ASN A 54 -30.82 23.37 44.16
N SER A 55 -32.02 23.68 44.67
CA SER A 55 -33.26 23.81 43.89
C SER A 55 -33.25 24.91 42.83
N ASP A 56 -32.30 25.85 42.89
CA ASP A 56 -32.35 27.07 42.06
C ASP A 56 -31.05 27.34 41.28
N SER A 57 -30.02 26.48 41.36
CA SER A 57 -28.72 26.78 40.73
C SER A 57 -27.99 25.56 40.16
N ILE A 58 -27.24 25.78 39.07
CA ILE A 58 -26.26 24.83 38.53
C ILE A 58 -24.96 24.89 39.36
N SER A 59 -24.28 23.75 39.52
CA SER A 59 -22.88 23.75 39.97
C SER A 59 -21.97 24.08 38.80
N TRP A 60 -21.61 25.36 38.69
CA TRP A 60 -20.81 25.88 37.58
C TRP A 60 -19.32 25.50 37.65
N GLU A 61 -18.81 25.15 38.84
CA GLU A 61 -17.41 24.77 39.09
C GLU A 61 -17.16 23.25 39.09
N ASP A 62 -18.11 22.46 38.56
CA ASP A 62 -18.01 21.00 38.44
C ASP A 62 -16.61 20.55 37.93
N ASP A 63 -16.00 19.54 38.54
CA ASP A 63 -14.63 19.08 38.25
C ASP A 63 -14.53 18.17 37.01
N GLN A 64 -15.63 17.96 36.30
CA GLN A 64 -15.66 17.30 35.00
C GLN A 64 -14.77 17.97 33.93
N SER A 65 -14.68 17.31 32.77
CA SER A 65 -13.82 17.69 31.65
C SER A 65 -14.01 19.14 31.15
N ARG A 66 -12.96 19.71 30.52
CA ARG A 66 -13.04 21.01 29.83
C ARG A 66 -14.20 21.08 28.82
N SER A 67 -14.47 19.97 28.13
CA SER A 67 -15.58 19.86 27.17
C SER A 67 -16.96 19.97 27.83
N PHE A 68 -17.13 19.43 29.04
CA PHE A 68 -18.34 19.61 29.83
C PHE A 68 -18.50 21.08 30.25
N LYS A 69 -17.45 21.68 30.81
CA LYS A 69 -17.41 23.10 31.22
C LYS A 69 -17.75 24.03 30.06
N ARG A 70 -17.22 23.77 28.86
CA ARG A 70 -17.56 24.51 27.63
C ARG A 70 -19.07 24.51 27.36
N LEU A 71 -19.76 23.38 27.52
CA LEU A 71 -21.19 23.27 27.25
C LEU A 71 -22.07 23.92 28.32
N ILE A 72 -21.67 23.84 29.59
CA ILE A 72 -22.35 24.49 30.70
C ILE A 72 -22.17 26.01 30.63
N HIS A 73 -20.94 26.51 30.56
CA HIS A 73 -20.68 27.97 30.47
C HIS A 73 -21.03 28.57 29.10
N GLY A 74 -21.18 27.73 28.07
CA GLY A 74 -21.79 28.11 26.79
C GLY A 74 -23.32 28.17 26.83
N HIS A 75 -23.95 27.81 27.96
CA HIS A 75 -25.40 27.81 28.21
C HIS A 75 -26.19 26.98 27.20
N THR A 76 -25.63 25.86 26.75
CA THR A 76 -26.25 25.04 25.70
C THR A 76 -27.60 24.44 26.09
N PHE A 77 -27.88 24.34 27.39
CA PHE A 77 -29.18 23.92 27.94
C PHE A 77 -30.32 24.88 27.56
N LEU A 78 -30.03 26.17 27.29
CA LEU A 78 -31.04 27.13 26.82
C LEU A 78 -31.67 26.69 25.50
N GLY A 79 -30.97 25.92 24.67
CA GLY A 79 -31.53 25.34 23.45
C GLY A 79 -32.74 24.44 23.72
N CYS A 80 -32.72 23.66 24.81
CA CYS A 80 -33.84 22.79 25.17
C CYS A 80 -35.02 23.59 25.72
N LEU A 81 -34.75 24.56 26.61
CA LEU A 81 -35.78 25.43 27.20
C LEU A 81 -36.49 26.27 26.12
N THR A 82 -35.71 26.84 25.19
CA THR A 82 -36.24 27.63 24.07
C THR A 82 -37.14 26.77 23.17
N GLU A 83 -36.68 25.55 22.83
CA GLU A 83 -37.45 24.65 21.97
C GLU A 83 -38.72 24.12 22.65
N ALA A 84 -38.64 23.81 23.95
CA ALA A 84 -39.81 23.40 24.73
C ALA A 84 -40.85 24.53 24.80
N TYR A 85 -40.44 25.78 25.02
CA TYR A 85 -41.34 26.93 24.94
C TYR A 85 -41.95 27.10 23.53
N ARG A 86 -41.14 26.97 22.47
CA ARG A 86 -41.61 27.08 21.08
C ARG A 86 -42.71 26.08 20.75
N GLN A 87 -42.62 24.85 21.27
CA GLN A 87 -43.58 23.78 21.01
C GLN A 87 -44.82 23.82 21.93
N THR A 88 -44.65 24.22 23.20
CA THR A 88 -45.72 24.09 24.22
C THR A 88 -46.36 25.42 24.61
N HIS A 89 -45.70 26.54 24.32
CA HIS A 89 -46.05 27.89 24.75
C HIS A 89 -46.10 28.08 26.28
N ASN A 90 -45.48 27.19 27.05
CA ASN A 90 -45.47 27.30 28.50
C ASN A 90 -44.32 28.20 28.98
N VAL A 91 -44.67 29.37 29.53
CA VAL A 91 -43.72 30.39 30.00
C VAL A 91 -42.77 29.90 31.11
N LYS A 92 -43.09 28.80 31.79
CA LYS A 92 -42.21 28.20 32.83
C LYS A 92 -40.79 27.93 32.32
N TYR A 93 -40.64 27.57 31.04
CA TYR A 93 -39.33 27.31 30.45
C TYR A 93 -38.51 28.58 30.23
N LEU A 94 -39.18 29.69 29.90
CA LEU A 94 -38.52 30.99 29.79
C LEU A 94 -38.10 31.50 31.17
N GLN A 95 -38.98 31.37 32.17
CA GLN A 95 -38.63 31.74 33.55
C GLN A 95 -37.40 30.98 34.02
N LYS A 96 -37.38 29.64 33.86
CA LYS A 96 -36.21 28.84 34.23
C LYS A 96 -34.94 29.24 33.48
N GLY A 97 -35.07 29.60 32.20
CA GLY A 97 -33.95 30.10 31.41
C GLY A 97 -33.36 31.39 31.99
N MET A 98 -34.21 32.34 32.37
CA MET A 98 -33.78 33.59 33.00
C MET A 98 -33.21 33.39 34.39
N ASP A 99 -33.79 32.52 35.22
CA ASP A 99 -33.27 32.22 36.57
C ASP A 99 -31.81 31.75 36.49
N LEU A 100 -31.50 30.88 35.51
CA LEU A 100 -30.15 30.37 35.29
C LEU A 100 -29.20 31.41 34.70
N ILE A 101 -29.70 32.31 33.86
CA ILE A 101 -28.91 33.43 33.34
C ILE A 101 -28.53 34.38 34.48
N HIS A 102 -29.48 34.74 35.35
CA HIS A 102 -29.22 35.57 36.52
C HIS A 102 -28.23 34.93 37.49
N ASP A 103 -28.42 33.65 37.80
CA ASP A 103 -27.50 32.90 38.67
C ASP A 103 -26.07 32.94 38.12
N TRP A 104 -25.89 32.70 36.82
CA TRP A 104 -24.58 32.77 36.17
C TRP A 104 -23.97 34.18 36.22
N ILE A 105 -24.72 35.22 35.85
CA ILE A 105 -24.25 36.61 35.83
C ILE A 105 -23.77 37.03 37.22
N SER A 106 -24.47 36.62 38.27
CA SER A 106 -24.13 36.97 39.65
C SER A 106 -22.81 36.34 40.13
N LYS A 107 -22.51 35.13 39.64
CA LYS A 107 -21.35 34.33 40.07
C LYS A 107 -20.09 34.57 39.23
N TYR A 108 -20.24 34.95 37.96
CA TYR A 108 -19.13 35.05 37.00
C TYR A 108 -18.95 36.46 36.41
N PRO A 109 -18.53 37.46 37.19
CA PRO A 109 -18.10 38.73 36.63
C PRO A 109 -16.74 38.58 35.91
N TYR A 110 -16.61 39.15 34.70
CA TYR A 110 -15.43 39.02 33.84
C TYR A 110 -14.09 39.28 34.54
N SER A 111 -14.01 40.34 35.37
CA SER A 111 -12.76 40.69 36.06
C SER A 111 -12.22 39.58 36.98
N LYS A 112 -13.10 38.76 37.57
CA LYS A 112 -12.72 37.65 38.45
C LYS A 112 -12.53 36.33 37.71
N SER A 113 -13.18 36.18 36.56
CA SER A 113 -13.26 34.91 35.82
C SER A 113 -12.58 34.98 34.45
N LYS A 114 -11.76 36.01 34.20
CA LYS A 114 -10.99 36.14 32.97
C LYS A 114 -10.13 34.88 32.75
N ASN A 115 -10.07 34.40 31.51
CA ASN A 115 -9.33 33.19 31.10
C ASN A 115 -9.85 31.86 31.70
N THR A 116 -10.96 31.85 32.45
CA THR A 116 -11.64 30.60 32.84
C THR A 116 -12.53 30.10 31.70
N MET A 117 -13.07 28.87 31.80
CA MET A 117 -14.05 28.39 30.82
C MET A 117 -15.30 29.28 30.72
N ALA A 118 -15.65 30.03 31.77
CA ALA A 118 -16.72 31.03 31.73
C ALA A 118 -16.46 32.14 30.71
N TYR A 119 -15.19 32.51 30.49
CA TYR A 119 -14.76 33.55 29.55
C TYR A 119 -13.66 33.06 28.60
N HIS A 120 -13.72 31.79 28.20
CA HIS A 120 -12.93 31.27 27.10
C HIS A 120 -13.50 31.79 25.78
N ASP A 121 -12.64 32.15 24.83
CA ASP A 121 -12.97 32.77 23.52
C ASP A 121 -14.23 32.19 22.84
N GLU A 122 -14.18 30.93 22.42
CA GLU A 122 -15.24 30.19 21.74
C GLU A 122 -16.47 29.96 22.65
N THR A 123 -16.25 29.70 23.95
CA THR A 123 -17.34 29.46 24.90
C THR A 123 -18.19 30.72 25.10
N THR A 124 -17.53 31.88 25.12
CA THR A 124 -18.15 33.20 25.21
C THR A 124 -18.97 33.49 23.95
N ALA A 125 -18.44 33.17 22.78
CA ALA A 125 -19.15 33.26 21.51
C ALA A 125 -20.39 32.34 21.46
N LEU A 126 -20.25 31.10 21.91
CA LEU A 126 -21.35 30.13 21.98
C LEU A 126 -22.48 30.61 22.91
N ARG A 127 -22.12 31.16 24.08
CA ARG A 127 -23.08 31.71 25.04
C ARG A 127 -23.88 32.87 24.44
N LEU A 128 -23.22 33.81 23.75
CA LEU A 128 -23.91 34.92 23.09
C LEU A 128 -24.95 34.43 22.09
N GLN A 129 -24.64 33.39 21.32
CA GLN A 129 -25.59 32.81 20.36
C GLN A 129 -26.80 32.16 21.04
N TYR A 130 -26.59 31.39 22.11
CA TYR A 130 -27.71 30.81 22.87
C TYR A 130 -28.56 31.88 23.56
N TRP A 131 -27.94 32.92 24.13
CA TRP A 131 -28.65 34.06 24.70
C TRP A 131 -29.47 34.81 23.66
N LEU A 132 -28.91 35.08 22.49
CA LEU A 132 -29.63 35.75 21.41
C LEU A 132 -30.84 34.95 20.95
N LYS A 133 -30.70 33.63 20.77
CA LYS A 133 -31.82 32.76 20.36
C LYS A 133 -32.89 32.66 21.43
N PHE A 134 -32.50 32.50 22.69
CA PHE A 134 -33.44 32.50 23.81
C PHE A 134 -34.21 33.82 23.85
N TYR A 135 -33.48 34.94 23.75
CA TYR A 135 -34.05 36.28 23.77
C TYR A 135 -35.04 36.52 22.62
N THR A 136 -34.79 36.04 21.40
CA THR A 136 -35.73 36.25 20.29
C THR A 136 -37.12 35.72 20.61
N TYR A 137 -37.23 34.51 21.18
CA TYR A 137 -38.50 33.93 21.60
C TYR A 137 -39.03 34.49 22.92
N ALA A 138 -38.15 34.91 23.83
CA ALA A 138 -38.55 35.37 25.16
C ALA A 138 -38.96 36.85 25.22
N ARG A 139 -38.47 37.70 24.32
CA ARG A 139 -38.52 39.17 24.41
C ARG A 139 -39.89 39.77 24.75
N LYS A 140 -40.99 39.19 24.24
CA LYS A 140 -42.36 39.67 24.51
C LYS A 140 -42.93 39.22 25.86
N GLU A 141 -42.44 38.10 26.38
CA GLU A 141 -42.90 37.51 27.64
C GLU A 141 -42.06 38.00 28.84
N LEU A 142 -40.84 38.47 28.59
CA LEU A 142 -39.95 38.97 29.64
C LEU A 142 -40.44 40.30 30.22
N GLY A 143 -40.38 40.42 31.54
CA GLY A 143 -40.52 41.70 32.23
C GLY A 143 -39.41 42.68 31.84
N GLU A 144 -39.66 43.97 32.03
CA GLU A 144 -38.73 45.04 31.62
C GLU A 144 -37.33 44.90 32.24
N GLN A 145 -37.25 44.53 33.52
CA GLN A 145 -35.97 44.35 34.22
C GLN A 145 -35.14 43.21 33.61
N ASP A 146 -35.75 42.04 33.41
CA ASP A 146 -35.09 40.88 32.80
C ASP A 146 -34.63 41.17 31.38
N ARG A 147 -35.47 41.86 30.61
CA ARG A 147 -35.13 42.32 29.26
C ARG A 147 -33.89 43.22 29.26
N LEU A 148 -33.84 44.21 30.15
CA LEU A 148 -32.69 45.12 30.26
C LEU A 148 -31.42 44.39 30.73
N VAL A 149 -31.53 43.43 31.64
CA VAL A 149 -30.39 42.65 32.14
C VAL A 149 -29.78 41.81 31.01
N ILE A 150 -30.58 41.03 30.29
CA ILE A 150 -30.06 40.16 29.23
C ILE A 150 -29.52 40.97 28.04
N GLU A 151 -30.18 42.07 27.65
CA GLU A 151 -29.67 42.99 26.61
C GLU A 151 -28.31 43.59 27.00
N LYS A 152 -28.18 44.07 28.24
CA LYS A 152 -26.92 44.62 28.76
C LYS A 152 -25.80 43.58 28.73
N GLN A 153 -26.08 42.35 29.13
CA GLN A 153 -25.08 41.29 29.18
C GLN A 153 -24.71 40.74 27.80
N MET A 154 -25.68 40.64 26.87
CA MET A 154 -25.38 40.34 25.47
C MET A 154 -24.49 41.42 24.85
N ARG A 155 -24.79 42.71 25.09
CA ARG A 155 -23.95 43.82 24.62
C ARG A 155 -22.53 43.78 25.21
N PHE A 156 -22.40 43.51 26.51
CA PHE A 156 -21.10 43.33 27.15
C PHE A 156 -20.31 42.18 26.50
N THR A 157 -20.98 41.04 26.30
CA THR A 157 -20.38 39.86 25.66
C THR A 157 -19.93 40.17 24.23
N ALA A 158 -20.77 40.84 23.43
CA ALA A 158 -20.42 41.27 22.09
C ALA A 158 -19.22 42.23 22.07
N THR A 159 -19.13 43.14 23.06
CA THR A 159 -17.98 44.05 23.20
C THR A 159 -16.69 43.28 23.46
N LEU A 160 -16.70 42.28 24.35
CA LEU A 160 -15.54 41.42 24.59
C LEU A 160 -15.12 40.67 23.31
N LEU A 161 -16.06 40.15 22.52
CA LEU A 161 -15.72 39.47 21.26
C LEU A 161 -15.10 40.41 20.21
N ALA A 162 -15.38 41.71 20.30
CA ALA A 162 -14.79 42.72 19.43
C ALA A 162 -13.37 43.13 19.84
N GLU A 163 -12.98 42.98 21.12
CA GLU A 163 -11.66 43.35 21.63
C GLU A 163 -10.55 42.49 21.02
N ASP A 164 -9.48 43.13 20.51
CA ASP A 164 -8.36 42.44 19.88
C ASP A 164 -7.64 41.47 20.84
N ASP A 165 -7.48 41.86 22.11
CA ASP A 165 -6.83 41.04 23.16
C ASP A 165 -7.64 39.79 23.54
N PHE A 166 -8.94 39.76 23.23
CA PHE A 166 -9.82 38.62 23.49
C PHE A 166 -10.08 37.78 22.24
N HIS A 167 -9.77 38.31 21.05
CA HIS A 167 -10.05 37.66 19.78
C HIS A 167 -8.95 36.68 19.36
N SER A 168 -9.33 35.43 19.09
CA SER A 168 -8.43 34.36 18.65
C SER A 168 -8.20 34.39 17.14
N THR A 169 -7.50 35.44 16.69
CA THR A 169 -7.23 35.73 15.28
C THR A 169 -6.61 34.56 14.53
N ASN A 170 -7.07 34.32 13.29
CA ASN A 170 -6.60 33.25 12.40
C ASN A 170 -6.80 31.81 12.94
N THR A 171 -7.78 31.61 13.82
CA THR A 171 -8.19 30.29 14.30
C THR A 171 -9.67 30.05 14.06
N ASN A 172 -10.12 28.80 14.13
CA ASN A 172 -11.54 28.48 14.10
C ASN A 172 -12.32 29.09 15.29
N HIS A 173 -11.67 29.32 16.44
CA HIS A 173 -12.29 30.02 17.57
C HIS A 173 -12.62 31.48 17.21
N GLY A 174 -11.68 32.20 16.59
CA GLY A 174 -11.91 33.55 16.09
C GLY A 174 -13.08 33.62 15.11
N MET A 175 -13.15 32.67 14.17
CA MET A 175 -14.31 32.55 13.27
C MET A 175 -15.63 32.43 14.04
N PHE A 176 -15.69 31.62 15.11
CA PHE A 176 -16.91 31.51 15.92
C PHE A 176 -17.24 32.79 16.70
N GLN A 177 -16.22 33.52 17.18
CA GLN A 177 -16.39 34.83 17.82
C GLN A 177 -17.01 35.84 16.84
N ASP A 178 -16.49 35.92 15.62
CA ASP A 178 -17.00 36.84 14.61
C ASP A 178 -18.42 36.48 14.14
N ILE A 179 -18.76 35.19 14.00
CA ILE A 179 -20.13 34.76 13.68
C ILE A 179 -21.11 35.21 14.76
N ALA A 180 -20.76 35.01 16.05
CA ALA A 180 -21.60 35.41 17.16
C ALA A 180 -21.77 36.94 17.21
N LEU A 181 -20.68 37.69 17.01
CA LEU A 181 -20.68 39.14 16.94
C LEU A 181 -21.54 39.65 15.78
N LEU A 182 -21.46 39.01 14.62
CA LEU A 182 -22.22 39.36 13.43
C LEU A 182 -23.73 39.14 13.61
N LEU A 183 -24.14 37.98 14.13
CA LEU A 183 -25.55 37.67 14.39
C LEU A 183 -26.17 38.64 15.41
N PHE A 184 -25.44 38.95 16.49
CA PHE A 184 -25.85 39.96 17.46
C PHE A 184 -26.01 41.34 16.82
N SER A 185 -25.05 41.72 15.98
CA SER A 185 -25.03 43.03 15.33
C SER A 185 -26.18 43.22 14.35
N PHE A 186 -26.56 42.20 13.58
CA PHE A 186 -27.74 42.26 12.69
C PHE A 186 -29.04 42.41 13.47
N TYR A 187 -29.21 41.65 14.57
CA TYR A 187 -30.42 41.71 15.38
C TYR A 187 -30.62 43.09 16.01
N PHE A 188 -29.57 43.69 16.59
CA PHE A 188 -29.64 44.95 17.33
C PHE A 188 -29.24 46.21 16.53
N GLU A 189 -29.06 46.11 15.20
CA GLU A 189 -28.44 47.18 14.38
C GLU A 189 -29.06 48.58 14.56
N LYS A 190 -30.39 48.67 14.68
CA LYS A 190 -31.11 49.94 14.87
C LYS A 190 -31.40 50.29 16.33
N GLU A 191 -31.08 49.38 17.26
CA GLU A 191 -31.38 49.52 18.69
C GLU A 191 -30.12 49.85 19.51
N ILE A 192 -28.93 49.48 19.03
CA ILE A 192 -27.64 49.69 19.71
C ILE A 192 -26.62 50.30 18.75
N ASP A 193 -26.18 51.54 19.01
CA ASP A 193 -25.34 52.33 18.10
C ASP A 193 -24.03 51.64 17.67
N VAL A 194 -23.36 50.92 18.59
CA VAL A 194 -22.07 50.25 18.32
C VAL A 194 -22.22 49.03 17.39
N CYS A 195 -23.43 48.50 17.18
CA CYS A 195 -23.64 47.32 16.34
C CYS A 195 -23.21 47.52 14.88
N ARG A 196 -23.23 48.75 14.35
CA ARG A 196 -22.69 49.00 13.00
C ARG A 196 -21.18 48.73 12.93
N GLN A 197 -20.43 49.17 13.93
CA GLN A 197 -18.99 48.95 14.02
C GLN A 197 -18.67 47.46 14.24
N PHE A 198 -19.42 46.78 15.11
CA PHE A 198 -19.29 45.34 15.32
C PHE A 198 -19.59 44.52 14.06
N LYS A 199 -20.63 44.90 13.30
CA LYS A 199 -20.96 44.27 12.03
C LYS A 199 -19.81 44.39 11.02
N GLU A 200 -19.30 45.61 10.81
CA GLU A 200 -18.18 45.85 9.89
C GLU A 200 -16.90 45.10 10.30
N LEU A 201 -16.58 45.10 11.60
CA LEU A 201 -15.45 44.38 12.16
C LEU A 201 -15.56 42.87 11.92
N ALA A 202 -16.69 42.26 12.30
CA ALA A 202 -16.91 40.83 12.14
C ALA A 202 -16.87 40.40 10.65
N ILE A 203 -17.46 41.19 9.75
CA ILE A 203 -17.40 40.94 8.30
C ILE A 203 -15.95 40.97 7.81
N THR A 204 -15.19 41.97 8.24
CA THR A 204 -13.79 42.15 7.82
C THR A 204 -12.93 41.00 8.31
N ARG A 205 -13.05 40.61 9.58
CA ARG A 205 -12.31 39.50 10.18
C ARG A 205 -12.69 38.15 9.53
N LEU A 206 -13.98 37.88 9.30
CA LEU A 206 -14.41 36.66 8.60
C LEU A 206 -13.87 36.57 7.17
N LYS A 207 -13.95 37.66 6.39
CA LYS A 207 -13.39 37.70 5.03
C LYS A 207 -11.89 37.44 5.06
N LYS A 208 -11.16 38.12 5.95
CA LYS A 208 -9.72 37.93 6.12
C LYS A 208 -9.37 36.49 6.52
N TYR A 209 -10.14 35.91 7.44
CA TYR A 209 -9.96 34.53 7.90
C TYR A 209 -10.13 33.52 6.75
N PHE A 210 -11.26 33.57 6.03
CA PHE A 210 -11.50 32.61 4.96
C PHE A 210 -10.55 32.77 3.77
N LEU A 211 -10.18 34.01 3.41
CA LEU A 211 -9.14 34.25 2.40
C LEU A 211 -7.75 33.78 2.87
N HIS A 212 -7.50 33.76 4.18
CA HIS A 212 -6.24 33.29 4.73
C HIS A 212 -6.12 31.77 4.73
N ILE A 213 -7.19 31.04 5.08
CA ILE A 213 -7.15 29.57 5.24
C ILE A 213 -7.40 28.78 3.95
N PHE A 214 -7.93 29.42 2.90
CA PHE A 214 -8.05 28.82 1.57
C PHE A 214 -6.96 29.36 0.63
N THR A 215 -6.47 28.53 -0.29
CA THR A 215 -5.68 28.97 -1.45
C THR A 215 -6.61 29.61 -2.49
N LEU A 216 -6.03 30.27 -3.52
CA LEU A 216 -6.81 30.80 -4.63
C LEU A 216 -7.51 29.69 -5.43
N GLU A 217 -6.98 28.47 -5.36
CA GLU A 217 -7.55 27.27 -5.95
C GLU A 217 -8.69 26.64 -5.10
N GLY A 218 -9.05 27.28 -3.98
CA GLY A 218 -10.14 26.85 -3.10
C GLY A 218 -9.78 25.71 -2.15
N VAL A 219 -8.49 25.40 -1.95
CA VAL A 219 -8.05 24.31 -1.07
C VAL A 219 -7.71 24.85 0.32
N HIS A 220 -8.21 24.18 1.36
CA HIS A 220 -7.89 24.50 2.75
C HIS A 220 -6.42 24.20 3.09
N LYS A 221 -5.74 25.12 3.78
CA LYS A 221 -4.28 25.10 4.01
C LYS A 221 -3.79 24.24 5.19
N GLU A 222 -4.66 23.48 5.83
CA GLU A 222 -4.32 22.59 6.95
C GLU A 222 -4.07 21.12 6.53
N HIS A 223 -3.98 20.87 5.22
CA HIS A 223 -3.52 19.60 4.64
C HIS A 223 -4.35 18.35 4.96
N SER A 224 -5.48 18.52 5.64
CA SER A 224 -6.44 17.46 5.95
C SER A 224 -7.72 17.61 5.12
N PRO A 225 -8.02 16.64 4.23
CA PRO A 225 -9.31 16.55 3.56
C PRO A 225 -10.50 16.61 4.51
N SER A 226 -10.44 15.98 5.70
CA SER A 226 -11.58 16.05 6.64
C SER A 226 -11.88 17.48 7.11
N TYR A 227 -10.83 18.27 7.36
CA TYR A 227 -10.94 19.68 7.74
C TYR A 227 -11.37 20.56 6.58
N HIS A 228 -10.94 20.26 5.35
CA HIS A 228 -11.46 20.94 4.15
C HIS A 228 -12.99 20.87 4.09
N PHE A 229 -13.58 19.68 4.24
CA PHE A 229 -15.03 19.49 4.19
C PHE A 229 -15.74 20.15 5.37
N LEU A 230 -15.16 20.07 6.57
CA LEU A 230 -15.69 20.73 7.76
C LEU A 230 -15.78 22.25 7.56
N VAL A 231 -14.69 22.88 7.11
CA VAL A 231 -14.61 24.32 6.92
C VAL A 231 -15.51 24.77 5.77
N ALA A 232 -15.51 24.06 4.64
CA ALA A 232 -16.42 24.35 3.53
C ALA A 232 -17.91 24.29 3.95
N ASN A 233 -18.30 23.32 4.77
CA ASN A 233 -19.66 23.27 5.31
C ASN A 233 -19.99 24.48 6.22
N ASN A 234 -19.02 24.97 7.00
CA ASN A 234 -19.23 26.18 7.81
C ASN A 234 -19.40 27.42 6.91
N VAL A 235 -18.56 27.59 5.87
CA VAL A 235 -18.71 28.67 4.89
C VAL A 235 -20.09 28.61 4.23
N ARG A 236 -20.53 27.43 3.80
CA ARG A 236 -21.86 27.22 3.20
C ARG A 236 -22.98 27.67 4.13
N ARG A 237 -22.91 27.30 5.41
CA ARG A 237 -23.91 27.68 6.40
C ARG A 237 -23.95 29.20 6.56
N ILE A 238 -22.79 29.84 6.66
CA ILE A 238 -22.66 31.30 6.76
C ILE A 238 -23.26 31.99 5.53
N ALA A 239 -22.89 31.55 4.32
CA ALA A 239 -23.42 32.07 3.07
C ALA A 239 -24.95 31.94 2.99
N GLY A 240 -25.50 30.79 3.42
CA GLY A 240 -26.92 30.49 3.35
C GLY A 240 -27.80 31.48 4.10
N TRP A 241 -27.54 31.72 5.39
CA TRP A 241 -28.36 32.67 6.15
C TRP A 241 -28.02 34.13 5.84
N LEU A 242 -26.77 34.43 5.45
CA LEU A 242 -26.40 35.79 5.06
C LEU A 242 -27.05 36.23 3.75
N LYS A 243 -27.32 35.31 2.83
CA LYS A 243 -27.97 35.63 1.56
C LYS A 243 -29.34 36.31 1.75
N GLU A 244 -30.08 35.91 2.79
CA GLU A 244 -31.40 36.48 3.10
C GLU A 244 -31.33 37.88 3.74
N ILE A 245 -30.21 38.19 4.42
CA ILE A 245 -30.04 39.45 5.18
C ILE A 245 -29.24 40.48 4.38
N SER A 246 -28.14 40.04 3.75
CA SER A 246 -27.22 40.85 2.95
C SER A 246 -26.78 40.04 1.73
N PRO A 247 -27.53 40.12 0.61
CA PRO A 247 -27.28 39.30 -0.57
C PRO A 247 -25.85 39.37 -1.11
N ASP A 248 -25.24 40.56 -1.14
CA ASP A 248 -23.86 40.75 -1.62
C ASP A 248 -22.83 40.06 -0.73
N LEU A 249 -23.03 40.14 0.59
CA LEU A 249 -22.15 39.48 1.56
C LEU A 249 -22.34 37.96 1.50
N GLY A 250 -23.59 37.49 1.45
CA GLY A 250 -23.93 36.08 1.24
C GLY A 250 -23.28 35.53 -0.02
N LYS A 251 -23.32 36.28 -1.13
CA LYS A 251 -22.63 35.93 -2.38
C LYS A 251 -21.13 35.80 -2.18
N SER A 252 -20.47 36.73 -1.49
CA SER A 252 -19.01 36.67 -1.27
C SER A 252 -18.54 35.41 -0.53
N PHE A 253 -19.31 34.92 0.45
CA PHE A 253 -19.02 33.65 1.11
C PHE A 253 -19.44 32.43 0.27
N MET A 254 -20.52 32.56 -0.51
CA MET A 254 -20.93 31.52 -1.45
C MET A 254 -19.86 31.26 -2.51
N ASP A 255 -19.21 32.32 -3.02
CA ASP A 255 -18.13 32.21 -4.00
C ASP A 255 -16.93 31.43 -3.41
N ILE A 256 -16.56 31.66 -2.14
CA ILE A 256 -15.52 30.88 -1.43
C ILE A 256 -15.92 29.41 -1.31
N TYR A 257 -17.16 29.15 -0.88
CA TYR A 257 -17.68 27.79 -0.75
C TYR A 257 -17.71 27.06 -2.11
N GLN A 258 -18.18 27.70 -3.18
CA GLN A 258 -18.19 27.14 -4.52
C GLN A 258 -16.77 26.85 -5.02
N GLY A 259 -15.80 27.73 -4.73
CA GLY A 259 -14.39 27.51 -5.06
C GLY A 259 -13.81 26.24 -4.44
N SER A 260 -14.29 25.84 -3.26
CA SER A 260 -13.79 24.64 -2.57
C SER A 260 -14.28 23.30 -3.13
N GLU A 261 -15.31 23.30 -3.98
CA GLU A 261 -15.94 22.08 -4.48
C GLU A 261 -15.04 21.24 -5.38
N SER A 262 -14.20 21.88 -6.20
CA SER A 262 -13.36 21.18 -7.17
C SER A 262 -12.42 20.19 -6.47
N TYR A 263 -11.71 20.65 -5.43
CA TYR A 263 -10.86 19.79 -4.60
C TYR A 263 -11.68 18.76 -3.84
N ALA A 264 -12.77 19.19 -3.19
CA ALA A 264 -13.63 18.27 -2.42
C ALA A 264 -14.19 17.12 -3.27
N THR A 265 -14.44 17.34 -4.56
CA THR A 265 -14.90 16.28 -5.46
C THR A 265 -13.77 15.33 -5.85
N HIS A 266 -12.62 15.85 -6.24
CA HIS A 266 -11.53 15.03 -6.79
C HIS A 266 -10.70 14.31 -5.72
N ILE A 267 -10.65 14.83 -4.48
CA ILE A 267 -9.95 14.18 -3.37
C ILE A 267 -10.66 12.90 -2.87
N ILE A 268 -11.93 12.71 -3.22
CA ILE A 268 -12.68 11.50 -2.86
C ILE A 268 -12.15 10.32 -3.67
N ARG A 269 -11.67 9.29 -2.97
CA ARG A 269 -11.20 8.05 -3.57
C ARG A 269 -12.33 7.30 -4.29
N PRO A 270 -12.00 6.37 -5.21
CA PRO A 270 -13.01 5.60 -5.95
C PRO A 270 -14.05 4.86 -5.07
N ASP A 271 -13.67 4.46 -3.85
CA ASP A 271 -14.53 3.79 -2.87
C ASP A 271 -15.37 4.73 -1.99
N GLY A 272 -15.30 6.05 -2.23
CA GLY A 272 -16.05 7.08 -1.51
C GLY A 272 -15.42 7.52 -0.18
N TYR A 273 -14.22 7.03 0.15
CA TYR A 273 -13.47 7.44 1.34
C TYR A 273 -12.59 8.67 1.06
N LEU A 274 -12.26 9.39 2.12
CA LEU A 274 -11.16 10.35 2.08
C LEU A 274 -9.81 9.62 2.25
N PRO A 275 -8.75 10.04 1.54
CA PRO A 275 -7.40 9.54 1.77
C PRO A 275 -6.91 9.95 3.17
N ALA A 276 -6.18 9.06 3.84
CA ALA A 276 -5.75 9.24 5.23
C ALA A 276 -4.50 10.13 5.37
N ILE A 277 -4.50 11.29 4.71
CA ILE A 277 -3.42 12.28 4.75
C ILE A 277 -3.69 13.34 5.84
N GLY A 278 -2.62 13.80 6.50
CA GLY A 278 -2.71 14.66 7.67
C GLY A 278 -3.63 14.07 8.74
N ASP A 279 -4.34 14.93 9.48
CA ASP A 279 -5.31 14.48 10.49
C ASP A 279 -6.68 14.04 9.89
N THR A 280 -6.64 13.28 8.79
CA THR A 280 -7.81 12.68 8.15
C THR A 280 -7.90 11.19 8.49
N GLU A 281 -8.94 10.81 9.22
CA GLU A 281 -9.28 9.39 9.34
C GLU A 281 -9.90 8.87 8.02
N ALA A 282 -9.64 7.61 7.70
CA ALA A 282 -10.29 6.91 6.60
C ALA A 282 -11.80 6.72 6.88
N LYS A 283 -12.60 7.73 6.54
CA LYS A 283 -14.05 7.76 6.72
C LYS A 283 -14.77 7.92 5.39
N LEU A 284 -15.88 7.18 5.24
CA LEU A 284 -16.77 7.32 4.10
C LEU A 284 -17.48 8.68 4.17
N VAL A 285 -17.32 9.49 3.13
CA VAL A 285 -17.85 10.87 3.04
C VAL A 285 -19.36 10.89 3.27
N LYS A 286 -20.07 9.90 2.72
CA LYS A 286 -21.53 9.74 2.86
C LYS A 286 -21.96 9.63 4.32
N THR A 287 -21.25 8.82 5.12
CA THR A 287 -21.57 8.61 6.56
C THR A 287 -21.03 9.70 7.47
N ALA A 288 -20.04 10.48 7.02
CA ALA A 288 -19.48 11.60 7.76
C ALA A 288 -20.38 12.86 7.77
N GLY A 289 -21.57 12.78 7.18
CA GLY A 289 -22.54 13.89 7.13
C GLY A 289 -22.32 14.87 5.97
N TYR A 290 -21.40 14.58 5.06
CA TYR A 290 -21.06 15.45 3.94
C TYR A 290 -21.69 15.03 2.61
N ALA A 291 -22.55 14.00 2.59
CA ALA A 291 -23.22 13.51 1.39
C ALA A 291 -23.94 14.60 0.57
N LYS A 292 -24.47 15.62 1.26
CA LYS A 292 -25.19 16.75 0.66
C LYS A 292 -24.43 18.06 0.86
N LEU A 293 -23.11 18.03 0.96
CA LEU A 293 -22.33 19.25 1.12
C LEU A 293 -22.49 20.12 -0.12
N TYR A 294 -22.21 19.56 -1.30
CA TYR A 294 -22.45 20.19 -2.60
C TYR A 294 -23.60 19.51 -3.36
N GLU A 295 -24.19 20.25 -4.29
CA GLU A 295 -25.33 19.80 -5.10
C GLU A 295 -24.95 19.39 -6.52
N SER A 296 -23.68 19.55 -6.93
CA SER A 296 -23.30 19.23 -8.30
C SER A 296 -23.44 17.73 -8.59
N PRO A 297 -23.78 17.36 -9.85
CA PRO A 297 -23.82 15.97 -10.26
C PRO A 297 -22.47 15.25 -10.09
N GLU A 298 -21.35 15.96 -10.23
CA GLU A 298 -20.00 15.40 -10.13
C GLU A 298 -19.65 15.03 -8.69
N TYR A 299 -19.92 15.93 -7.74
CA TYR A 299 -19.76 15.65 -6.32
C TYR A 299 -20.66 14.48 -5.89
N LEU A 300 -21.93 14.50 -6.28
CA LEU A 300 -22.87 13.42 -5.96
C LEU A 300 -22.39 12.06 -6.51
N TYR A 301 -21.78 12.04 -7.70
CA TYR A 301 -21.17 10.84 -8.27
C TYR A 301 -20.01 10.32 -7.43
N ALA A 302 -19.09 11.20 -7.02
CA ALA A 302 -17.98 10.84 -6.15
C ALA A 302 -18.44 10.28 -4.79
N VAL A 303 -19.38 10.95 -4.09
CA VAL A 303 -19.79 10.50 -2.73
C VAL A 303 -20.63 9.23 -2.74
N THR A 304 -21.28 8.93 -3.86
CA THR A 304 -22.14 7.76 -4.03
C THR A 304 -21.47 6.64 -4.81
N LYS A 305 -20.16 6.73 -5.04
CA LYS A 305 -19.39 5.71 -5.79
C LYS A 305 -19.97 5.43 -7.19
N GLY A 306 -20.51 6.48 -7.81
CA GLY A 306 -21.13 6.43 -9.12
C GLY A 306 -22.54 5.82 -9.16
N GLU A 307 -23.24 5.67 -8.03
CA GLU A 307 -24.66 5.27 -7.99
C GLU A 307 -25.58 6.41 -8.47
N GLN A 308 -25.24 7.67 -8.19
CA GLN A 308 -26.05 8.84 -8.51
C GLN A 308 -25.20 9.96 -9.11
N GLY A 309 -25.81 10.98 -9.71
CA GLY A 309 -25.06 12.10 -10.31
C GLY A 309 -24.48 11.76 -11.68
N LYS A 310 -23.37 12.39 -12.06
CA LYS A 310 -22.66 12.19 -13.34
C LYS A 310 -21.14 12.17 -13.11
N PRO A 311 -20.38 11.33 -13.83
CA PRO A 311 -18.92 11.34 -13.71
C PRO A 311 -18.35 12.70 -14.11
N SER A 312 -17.29 13.14 -13.44
CA SER A 312 -16.60 14.37 -13.85
C SER A 312 -15.96 14.20 -15.22
N LYS A 313 -15.90 15.28 -15.99
CA LYS A 313 -15.17 15.32 -17.27
C LYS A 313 -13.66 15.42 -17.08
N LYS A 314 -13.20 15.78 -15.86
CA LYS A 314 -11.80 15.88 -15.52
C LYS A 314 -11.39 14.64 -14.73
N ASN A 315 -10.61 13.79 -15.38
CA ASN A 315 -10.01 12.64 -14.70
C ASN A 315 -8.82 13.08 -13.82
N ASP A 316 -8.14 14.15 -14.23
CA ASP A 316 -6.91 14.63 -13.61
C ASP A 316 -7.06 16.09 -13.19
N CYS A 317 -6.52 16.42 -12.02
CA CYS A 317 -6.50 17.78 -11.47
C CYS A 317 -5.18 18.03 -10.75
N VAL A 318 -4.59 19.20 -10.98
CA VAL A 318 -3.44 19.70 -10.21
C VAL A 318 -3.85 21.01 -9.57
N PHE A 319 -3.72 21.06 -8.25
CA PHE A 319 -3.84 22.25 -7.41
C PHE A 319 -2.40 22.66 -7.06
N LYS A 320 -1.77 23.43 -7.95
CA LYS A 320 -0.33 23.71 -7.92
C LYS A 320 0.06 24.52 -6.70
N GLU A 321 -0.67 25.60 -6.42
CA GLU A 321 -0.44 26.43 -5.22
C GLU A 321 -0.71 25.62 -3.96
N SER A 322 -1.72 24.76 -4.00
CA SER A 322 -2.14 23.96 -2.84
C SER A 322 -1.27 22.73 -2.60
N GLY A 323 -0.45 22.34 -3.58
CA GLY A 323 0.50 21.23 -3.48
C GLY A 323 -0.11 19.85 -3.71
N TYR A 324 -1.15 19.71 -4.52
CA TYR A 324 -1.80 18.40 -4.78
C TYR A 324 -1.93 18.10 -6.27
N ALA A 325 -1.54 16.90 -6.68
CA ALA A 325 -1.86 16.33 -7.99
C ALA A 325 -2.68 15.06 -7.80
N ILE A 326 -3.80 14.97 -8.52
CA ILE A 326 -4.76 13.88 -8.43
C ILE A 326 -5.00 13.36 -9.84
N PHE A 327 -4.65 12.10 -10.09
CA PHE A 327 -4.84 11.44 -11.38
C PHE A 327 -5.81 10.28 -11.25
N ARG A 328 -6.67 10.12 -12.25
CA ARG A 328 -7.64 9.02 -12.33
C ARG A 328 -7.65 8.46 -13.74
N ASP A 329 -7.82 7.16 -13.88
CA ASP A 329 -7.98 6.60 -15.22
C ASP A 329 -9.36 6.95 -15.81
N ASP A 330 -10.43 6.62 -15.10
CA ASP A 330 -11.80 6.80 -15.56
C ASP A 330 -12.79 6.77 -14.38
N TRP A 331 -13.57 7.84 -14.21
CA TRP A 331 -14.65 7.89 -13.22
C TRP A 331 -15.71 6.80 -13.40
N THR A 332 -15.97 6.35 -14.63
CA THR A 332 -17.03 5.37 -14.93
C THR A 332 -16.71 3.96 -14.45
N LYS A 333 -15.44 3.68 -14.14
CA LYS A 333 -15.00 2.42 -13.51
C LYS A 333 -15.35 2.35 -12.02
N LYS A 334 -15.90 3.41 -11.42
CA LYS A 334 -16.37 3.45 -10.03
C LYS A 334 -15.29 2.94 -9.08
N GLU A 335 -15.60 1.99 -8.19
CA GLU A 335 -14.69 1.44 -7.19
C GLU A 335 -13.47 0.70 -7.78
N GLU A 336 -13.54 0.29 -9.05
CA GLU A 336 -12.43 -0.36 -9.77
C GLU A 336 -11.48 0.64 -10.44
N ALA A 337 -11.81 1.94 -10.41
CA ALA A 337 -10.95 2.96 -10.98
C ALA A 337 -9.58 2.99 -10.30
N THR A 338 -8.55 3.35 -11.07
CA THR A 338 -7.23 3.66 -10.53
C THR A 338 -7.18 5.14 -10.18
N TYR A 339 -6.68 5.43 -8.98
CA TYR A 339 -6.57 6.76 -8.42
C TYR A 339 -5.17 6.94 -7.83
N VAL A 340 -4.51 8.04 -8.20
CA VAL A 340 -3.16 8.39 -7.75
C VAL A 340 -3.21 9.79 -7.16
N LEU A 341 -2.80 9.94 -5.90
CA LEU A 341 -2.71 11.21 -5.20
C LEU A 341 -1.25 11.47 -4.83
N PHE A 342 -0.70 12.56 -5.34
CA PHE A 342 0.64 13.05 -5.03
C PHE A 342 0.54 14.38 -4.29
N SER A 343 1.28 14.51 -3.17
CA SER A 343 1.27 15.72 -2.35
C SER A 343 2.66 16.32 -2.19
N ALA A 344 2.78 17.60 -2.54
CA ALA A 344 3.92 18.46 -2.28
C ALA A 344 3.41 19.76 -1.62
N ALA A 345 2.75 19.63 -0.47
CA ALA A 345 2.01 20.72 0.16
C ALA A 345 2.55 21.09 1.54
N TYR A 346 2.99 22.32 1.78
CA TYR A 346 3.33 22.81 3.12
C TYR A 346 3.00 24.31 3.29
N HIS A 347 1.96 24.62 4.07
CA HIS A 347 1.39 25.97 4.19
C HIS A 347 1.26 26.48 5.62
N THR A 348 1.03 25.55 6.55
CA THR A 348 0.78 25.80 7.96
C THR A 348 1.28 24.61 8.77
N ALA A 349 1.43 24.80 10.08
CA ALA A 349 1.87 23.76 11.01
C ALA A 349 0.72 22.94 11.63
N TYR A 350 -0.53 23.35 11.42
CA TYR A 350 -1.72 22.73 12.00
C TYR A 350 -2.14 21.54 11.15
N HIS A 351 -2.40 20.40 11.79
CA HIS A 351 -2.85 19.14 11.17
C HIS A 351 -1.93 18.53 10.10
N LYS A 352 -0.79 19.18 9.80
CA LYS A 352 0.26 18.72 8.90
C LYS A 352 1.16 17.66 9.54
N HIS A 353 1.49 16.63 8.76
CA HIS A 353 2.49 15.61 9.07
C HIS A 353 3.78 15.88 8.28
N SER A 354 4.86 15.12 8.52
CA SER A 354 6.10 15.20 7.75
C SER A 354 6.06 14.32 6.48
N ASP A 355 4.97 14.44 5.70
CA ASP A 355 4.58 13.64 4.53
C ASP A 355 4.92 14.31 3.17
N ASP A 356 5.95 15.15 3.14
CA ASP A 356 6.29 15.91 1.93
C ASP A 356 6.68 14.98 0.76
N LEU A 357 6.14 15.25 -0.43
CA LEU A 357 6.30 14.43 -1.64
C LEU A 357 5.69 13.02 -1.54
N SER A 358 4.78 12.79 -0.59
CA SER A 358 4.12 11.49 -0.44
C SER A 358 3.17 11.16 -1.59
N LEU A 359 2.93 9.87 -1.79
CA LEU A 359 2.13 9.30 -2.87
C LEU A 359 1.18 8.23 -2.32
N HIS A 360 -0.08 8.29 -2.75
CA HIS A 360 -1.11 7.28 -2.49
C HIS A 360 -1.57 6.71 -3.83
N ILE A 361 -1.58 5.38 -3.95
CA ILE A 361 -2.09 4.64 -5.11
C ILE A 361 -3.24 3.73 -4.68
N TYR A 362 -4.40 3.89 -5.32
CA TYR A 362 -5.55 3.01 -5.21
C TYR A 362 -5.84 2.41 -6.59
N SER A 363 -6.10 1.11 -6.66
CA SER A 363 -6.60 0.42 -7.86
C SER A 363 -7.39 -0.81 -7.44
N ASN A 364 -8.72 -0.72 -7.51
CA ASN A 364 -9.64 -1.73 -6.94
C ASN A 364 -9.30 -2.09 -5.47
N GLY A 365 -9.09 -1.05 -4.66
CA GLY A 365 -8.58 -1.11 -3.28
C GLY A 365 -7.23 -0.39 -3.15
N ASP A 366 -6.83 -0.06 -1.92
CA ASP A 366 -5.55 0.61 -1.66
C ASP A 366 -4.36 -0.27 -2.04
N ILE A 367 -3.33 0.27 -2.67
CA ILE A 367 -2.08 -0.44 -2.96
C ILE A 367 -0.96 0.16 -2.11
N ILE A 368 -0.67 1.44 -2.34
CA ILE A 368 0.23 2.27 -1.54
C ILE A 368 -0.62 3.26 -0.77
N THR A 369 -0.51 3.27 0.55
CA THR A 369 -1.38 4.06 1.44
C THR A 369 -0.54 4.88 2.42
N GLU A 370 -1.20 5.63 3.30
CA GLU A 370 -0.58 6.33 4.42
C GLU A 370 -0.77 5.55 5.72
N ALA A 371 0.10 5.78 6.72
CA ALA A 371 -0.16 5.24 8.05
C ALA A 371 -1.47 5.77 8.65
N GLY A 372 -1.84 7.02 8.36
CA GLY A 372 -3.00 7.70 8.94
C GLY A 372 -2.73 8.28 10.34
N PRO A 373 -3.67 9.05 10.90
CA PRO A 373 -3.49 9.70 12.20
C PRO A 373 -3.79 8.76 13.38
N ASN A 374 -2.88 8.70 14.35
CA ASN A 374 -3.10 7.96 15.61
C ASN A 374 -3.82 8.79 16.69
N GLY A 375 -3.79 10.13 16.62
CA GLY A 375 -4.44 11.01 17.59
C GLY A 375 -3.53 12.12 18.11
N TYR A 376 -3.95 12.81 19.18
CA TYR A 376 -3.35 14.08 19.63
C TYR A 376 -2.46 13.99 20.87
N ASN A 377 -2.22 12.78 21.40
CA ASN A 377 -1.29 12.58 22.50
C ASN A 377 0.16 12.54 21.98
N TYR A 378 0.80 13.70 21.82
CA TYR A 378 2.18 13.80 21.31
C TYR A 378 3.27 13.13 22.17
N LYS A 379 2.91 12.59 23.35
CA LYS A 379 3.81 11.75 24.16
C LYS A 379 3.72 10.26 23.81
N ASP A 380 2.67 9.83 23.11
CA ASP A 380 2.55 8.47 22.60
C ASP A 380 3.54 8.27 21.44
N PRO A 381 4.45 7.27 21.52
CA PRO A 381 5.38 6.95 20.43
C PRO A 381 4.68 6.67 19.09
N TYR A 382 3.46 6.12 19.10
CA TYR A 382 2.72 5.86 17.86
C TYR A 382 2.16 7.14 17.25
N THR A 383 1.75 8.10 18.07
CA THR A 383 1.41 9.44 17.58
C THR A 383 2.66 10.14 17.03
N GLN A 384 3.81 10.06 17.72
CA GLN A 384 5.06 10.62 17.20
C GLN A 384 5.45 10.00 15.84
N TYR A 385 5.33 8.67 15.71
CA TYR A 385 5.52 7.96 14.45
C TYR A 385 4.57 8.47 13.37
N ALA A 386 3.26 8.53 13.64
CA ALA A 386 2.23 8.92 12.68
C ALA A 386 2.45 10.32 12.07
N TYR A 387 3.04 11.25 12.82
CA TYR A 387 3.37 12.60 12.32
C TYR A 387 4.74 12.69 11.63
N SER A 388 5.57 11.64 11.71
CA SER A 388 6.97 11.65 11.24
C SER A 388 7.11 11.12 9.81
N SER A 389 8.18 11.49 9.10
CA SER A 389 8.47 10.98 7.75
C SER A 389 8.55 9.45 7.67
N PHE A 390 8.80 8.76 8.78
CA PHE A 390 8.84 7.29 8.84
C PHE A 390 7.48 6.61 8.61
N ALA A 391 6.39 7.37 8.69
CA ALA A 391 5.02 6.90 8.50
C ALA A 391 4.42 7.24 7.13
N HIS A 392 5.23 7.81 6.22
CA HIS A 392 4.79 8.34 4.92
C HIS A 392 5.63 7.82 3.76
N ASN A 393 5.15 8.01 2.54
CA ASN A 393 5.79 7.53 1.32
C ASN A 393 6.86 8.52 0.82
N THR A 394 7.89 8.78 1.63
CA THR A 394 8.85 9.87 1.39
C THR A 394 10.30 9.48 1.67
N LEU A 395 11.21 10.45 1.55
CA LEU A 395 12.65 10.35 1.77
C LEU A 395 13.01 10.46 3.26
N ILE A 396 14.00 9.68 3.67
CA ILE A 396 14.75 9.79 4.94
C ILE A 396 16.22 10.03 4.58
N VAL A 397 16.89 10.93 5.28
CA VAL A 397 18.30 11.29 5.07
C VAL A 397 19.09 10.99 6.34
N ASP A 398 20.16 10.20 6.22
CA ASP A 398 21.05 9.81 7.33
C ASP A 398 20.32 9.27 8.56
N GLY A 399 19.25 8.50 8.32
CA GLY A 399 18.41 7.93 9.37
C GLY A 399 17.51 8.94 10.09
N GLN A 400 17.33 10.14 9.54
CA GLN A 400 16.49 11.20 10.10
C GLN A 400 15.40 11.64 9.11
N GLY A 401 14.17 11.80 9.63
CA GLY A 401 13.06 12.40 8.90
C GLY A 401 12.98 13.91 9.12
N LEU A 402 12.03 14.57 8.45
CA LEU A 402 11.81 16.01 8.61
C LEU A 402 11.17 16.35 9.96
N PRO A 403 11.52 17.50 10.57
CA PRO A 403 10.79 17.99 11.72
C PRO A 403 9.32 18.26 11.37
N ARG A 404 8.40 18.00 12.30
CA ARG A 404 6.97 18.23 12.08
C ARG A 404 6.65 19.69 11.73
N VAL A 405 7.39 20.63 12.35
CA VAL A 405 7.18 22.07 12.17
C VAL A 405 8.53 22.77 12.16
N ASP A 406 8.81 23.48 11.07
CA ASP A 406 9.99 24.35 10.94
C ASP A 406 9.68 25.69 10.22
N GLN A 407 8.43 25.87 9.76
CA GLN A 407 7.95 27.08 9.07
C GLN A 407 8.60 27.32 7.70
N GLN A 408 9.27 26.32 7.12
CA GLN A 408 9.87 26.40 5.79
C GLN A 408 8.83 26.13 4.68
N TYR A 409 7.72 26.88 4.68
CA TYR A 409 6.57 26.63 3.81
C TYR A 409 6.92 26.70 2.31
N ASP A 410 7.77 27.65 1.92
CA ASP A 410 8.16 27.85 0.51
C ASP A 410 9.15 26.78 -0.02
N LYS A 411 9.58 25.85 0.83
CA LYS A 411 10.56 24.81 0.50
C LYS A 411 9.93 23.50 -0.01
N VAL A 412 8.60 23.41 -0.04
CA VAL A 412 7.87 22.26 -0.56
C VAL A 412 6.74 22.72 -1.48
N TYR A 413 6.81 22.33 -2.75
CA TYR A 413 5.83 22.80 -3.74
C TYR A 413 5.77 21.90 -4.98
N ILE A 414 4.67 21.98 -5.73
CA ILE A 414 4.58 21.44 -7.10
C ILE A 414 5.30 22.42 -8.04
N ALA A 415 6.41 21.98 -8.62
CA ALA A 415 7.24 22.78 -9.51
C ALA A 415 6.64 22.88 -10.91
N ASP A 416 6.23 21.74 -11.46
CA ASP A 416 5.68 21.63 -12.81
C ASP A 416 4.67 20.49 -12.92
N TYR A 417 3.82 20.53 -13.95
CA TYR A 417 2.89 19.46 -14.27
C TYR A 417 2.45 19.50 -15.74
N ASN A 418 2.05 18.35 -16.27
CA ASN A 418 1.47 18.23 -17.59
C ASN A 418 0.25 17.31 -17.53
N LEU A 419 -0.91 17.81 -17.95
CA LEU A 419 -2.15 17.04 -18.00
C LEU A 419 -2.42 16.60 -19.43
N SER A 420 -2.17 15.33 -19.71
CA SER A 420 -2.61 14.66 -20.94
C SER A 420 -3.64 13.58 -20.62
N PRO A 421 -4.55 13.23 -21.55
CA PRO A 421 -5.59 12.23 -21.29
C PRO A 421 -5.05 10.87 -20.83
N ASP A 422 -3.91 10.46 -21.39
CA ASP A 422 -3.34 9.11 -21.23
C ASP A 422 -2.12 9.07 -20.29
N GLU A 423 -1.38 10.19 -20.18
CA GLU A 423 -0.10 10.27 -19.47
C GLU A 423 0.02 11.56 -18.62
N PRO A 424 -0.86 11.83 -17.65
CA PRO A 424 -0.69 12.97 -16.76
C PRO A 424 0.54 12.80 -15.87
N GLU A 425 1.21 13.90 -15.57
CA GLU A 425 2.37 13.93 -14.66
C GLU A 425 2.46 15.22 -13.84
N ALA A 426 3.12 15.13 -12.68
CA ALA A 426 3.43 16.27 -11.82
C ALA A 426 4.76 16.07 -11.09
N MET A 427 5.54 17.15 -10.99
CA MET A 427 6.83 17.20 -10.31
C MET A 427 6.74 18.06 -9.05
N GLY A 428 7.08 17.47 -7.91
CA GLY A 428 7.20 18.17 -6.63
C GLY A 428 8.65 18.30 -6.19
N ILE A 429 8.95 19.38 -5.46
CA ILE A 429 10.27 19.67 -4.90
C ILE A 429 10.16 19.79 -3.39
N ASN A 430 11.16 19.26 -2.68
CA ASN A 430 11.39 19.43 -1.26
C ASN A 430 12.86 19.82 -1.02
N GLU A 431 13.06 20.99 -0.40
CA GLU A 431 14.36 21.55 -0.04
C GLU A 431 14.49 21.76 1.49
N ARG A 432 13.68 21.06 2.29
CA ARG A 432 13.68 21.21 3.77
C ARG A 432 14.82 20.45 4.45
N PHE A 433 15.37 19.43 3.80
CA PHE A 433 16.57 18.75 4.30
C PHE A 433 17.80 19.65 4.11
N GLU A 434 18.61 19.78 5.16
CA GLU A 434 19.83 20.58 5.08
C GLU A 434 20.81 19.98 4.06
N GLY A 435 21.22 20.77 3.07
CA GLY A 435 22.18 20.34 2.04
C GLY A 435 21.67 19.29 1.05
N VAL A 436 20.37 18.91 1.09
CA VAL A 436 19.77 17.91 0.22
C VAL A 436 18.52 18.47 -0.45
N LYS A 437 18.49 18.40 -1.78
CA LYS A 437 17.31 18.71 -2.59
C LYS A 437 16.69 17.41 -3.10
N HIS A 438 15.41 17.21 -2.82
CA HIS A 438 14.64 16.07 -3.30
C HIS A 438 13.60 16.56 -4.31
N SER A 439 13.66 16.04 -5.54
CA SER A 439 12.64 16.22 -6.57
C SER A 439 11.98 14.88 -6.87
N ARG A 440 10.65 14.86 -6.96
CA ARG A 440 9.86 13.67 -7.32
C ARG A 440 8.94 13.99 -8.48
N ASN A 441 9.09 13.28 -9.60
CA ASN A 441 8.12 13.31 -10.69
C ASN A 441 7.23 12.07 -10.63
N VAL A 442 5.92 12.24 -10.71
CA VAL A 442 4.92 11.16 -10.74
C VAL A 442 4.21 11.21 -12.08
N LYS A 443 4.38 10.18 -12.90
CA LYS A 443 3.74 10.04 -14.21
C LYS A 443 2.84 8.82 -14.23
N TYR A 444 1.58 8.97 -14.66
CA TYR A 444 0.63 7.86 -14.75
C TYR A 444 0.32 7.47 -16.20
N LEU A 445 0.83 6.33 -16.66
CA LEU A 445 0.55 5.74 -17.97
C LEU A 445 -0.74 4.91 -17.89
N LYS A 446 -1.88 5.51 -18.22
CA LYS A 446 -3.21 4.92 -18.00
C LYS A 446 -3.46 3.66 -18.81
N THR A 447 -3.11 3.66 -20.09
CA THR A 447 -3.31 2.54 -21.01
C THR A 447 -2.53 1.30 -20.58
N GLU A 448 -1.32 1.48 -20.07
CA GLU A 448 -0.47 0.40 -19.56
C GLU A 448 -0.80 0.02 -18.10
N LYS A 449 -1.61 0.83 -17.42
CA LYS A 449 -1.85 0.77 -15.97
C LYS A 449 -0.54 0.77 -15.17
N ARG A 450 0.33 1.74 -15.48
CA ARG A 450 1.65 1.89 -14.85
C ARG A 450 1.84 3.28 -14.27
N ILE A 451 2.35 3.37 -13.04
CA ILE A 451 2.77 4.64 -12.44
C ILE A 451 4.30 4.63 -12.39
N ILE A 452 4.94 5.65 -12.95
CA ILE A 452 6.38 5.85 -12.89
C ILE A 452 6.66 6.99 -11.93
N VAL A 453 7.46 6.71 -10.89
CA VAL A 453 7.91 7.71 -9.93
C VAL A 453 9.42 7.85 -10.05
N THR A 454 9.89 9.04 -10.44
CA THR A 454 11.32 9.33 -10.52
C THR A 454 11.71 10.26 -9.38
N ASP A 455 12.48 9.73 -8.44
CA ASP A 455 13.11 10.47 -7.36
C ASP A 455 14.53 10.89 -7.77
N GLN A 456 14.78 12.19 -7.79
CA GLN A 456 16.10 12.80 -7.97
C GLN A 456 16.53 13.48 -6.67
N ILE A 457 17.63 13.00 -6.10
CA ILE A 457 18.16 13.47 -4.82
C ILE A 457 19.55 14.05 -5.09
N GLN A 458 19.72 15.34 -4.78
CA GLN A 458 20.92 16.10 -5.08
C GLN A 458 21.54 16.70 -3.82
N SER A 459 22.84 16.49 -3.64
CA SER A 459 23.65 17.06 -2.57
C SER A 459 25.09 17.26 -3.03
N GLU A 460 25.80 18.20 -2.39
CA GLU A 460 27.25 18.35 -2.52
C GLU A 460 28.02 17.27 -1.74
N GLN A 461 27.39 16.66 -0.72
CA GLN A 461 27.99 15.65 0.14
C GLN A 461 27.36 14.28 -0.11
N LYS A 462 28.07 13.22 0.25
CA LYS A 462 27.52 11.86 0.21
C LYS A 462 26.67 11.62 1.44
N HIS A 463 25.45 11.12 1.24
CA HIS A 463 24.53 10.72 2.30
C HIS A 463 24.02 9.28 2.11
N GLU A 464 23.42 8.75 3.16
CA GLU A 464 22.61 7.53 3.12
C GLU A 464 21.13 7.93 3.06
N TYR A 465 20.40 7.38 2.09
CA TYR A 465 19.01 7.70 1.82
C TYR A 465 18.13 6.47 2.00
N LYS A 466 16.89 6.70 2.43
CA LYS A 466 15.82 5.69 2.37
C LYS A 466 14.57 6.29 1.74
N ILE A 467 14.01 5.59 0.75
CA ILE A 467 12.67 5.89 0.24
C ILE A 467 11.72 4.84 0.81
N LEU A 468 10.64 5.30 1.43
CA LEU A 468 9.66 4.43 2.09
C LEU A 468 8.40 4.30 1.22
N TRP A 469 7.83 3.09 1.19
CA TRP A 469 6.54 2.80 0.55
C TRP A 469 5.67 1.97 1.49
N HIS A 470 4.62 2.59 2.01
CA HIS A 470 3.65 2.00 2.92
C HIS A 470 2.59 1.25 2.12
N VAL A 471 2.52 -0.05 2.33
CA VAL A 471 1.61 -0.94 1.59
C VAL A 471 0.33 -1.15 2.40
N ALA A 472 -0.81 -1.25 1.72
CA ALA A 472 -2.09 -1.51 2.36
C ALA A 472 -2.03 -2.75 3.29
N PRO A 473 -2.66 -2.71 4.48
CA PRO A 473 -2.48 -3.77 5.50
C PRO A 473 -2.96 -5.16 5.08
N ASP A 474 -3.83 -5.26 4.08
CA ASP A 474 -4.37 -6.50 3.55
C ASP A 474 -3.52 -7.11 2.42
N ILE A 475 -2.43 -6.45 2.03
CA ILE A 475 -1.52 -6.89 0.97
C ILE A 475 -0.30 -7.60 1.57
N GLN A 476 0.01 -8.76 1.00
CA GLN A 476 1.24 -9.50 1.25
C GLN A 476 2.35 -9.02 0.31
N VAL A 477 3.54 -8.77 0.87
CA VAL A 477 4.69 -8.20 0.17
C VAL A 477 5.79 -9.24 0.00
N TYR A 478 6.26 -9.40 -1.24
CA TYR A 478 7.37 -10.30 -1.58
C TYR A 478 8.47 -9.54 -2.31
N VAL A 479 9.56 -9.26 -1.60
CA VAL A 479 10.76 -8.62 -2.15
C VAL A 479 11.65 -9.66 -2.83
N ARG A 480 12.10 -9.37 -4.05
CA ARG A 480 13.06 -10.14 -4.84
C ARG A 480 14.01 -9.18 -5.54
N ASP A 481 15.19 -8.99 -4.96
CA ASP A 481 16.18 -8.02 -5.45
C ASP A 481 15.52 -6.62 -5.62
N SER A 482 15.48 -6.08 -6.85
CA SER A 482 14.83 -4.80 -7.16
C SER A 482 13.34 -4.90 -7.52
N ILE A 483 12.71 -6.08 -7.47
CA ILE A 483 11.29 -6.28 -7.79
C ILE A 483 10.52 -6.69 -6.55
N VAL A 484 9.39 -6.02 -6.29
CA VAL A 484 8.47 -6.35 -5.19
C VAL A 484 7.12 -6.74 -5.75
N SER A 485 6.63 -7.93 -5.43
CA SER A 485 5.30 -8.39 -5.82
C SER A 485 4.31 -8.23 -4.66
N LEU A 486 3.14 -7.66 -4.97
CA LEU A 486 2.07 -7.35 -4.02
C LEU A 486 0.84 -8.21 -4.28
N PHE A 487 0.37 -8.93 -3.27
CA PHE A 487 -0.76 -9.86 -3.40
C PHE A 487 -1.89 -9.54 -2.40
N ARG A 488 -3.12 -9.54 -2.89
CA ARG A 488 -4.36 -9.47 -2.09
C ARG A 488 -5.17 -10.72 -2.38
N ASN A 489 -5.60 -11.45 -1.36
CA ASN A 489 -6.38 -12.70 -1.52
C ASN A 489 -5.75 -13.69 -2.52
N GLU A 490 -4.42 -13.85 -2.48
CA GLU A 490 -3.62 -14.69 -3.40
C GLU A 490 -3.55 -14.22 -4.87
N GLU A 491 -4.24 -13.12 -5.23
CA GLU A 491 -4.15 -12.49 -6.54
C GLU A 491 -3.09 -11.39 -6.53
N LYS A 492 -2.27 -11.33 -7.58
CA LYS A 492 -1.27 -10.28 -7.73
C LYS A 492 -1.96 -8.99 -8.15
N VAL A 493 -1.92 -7.98 -7.28
CA VAL A 493 -2.59 -6.69 -7.50
C VAL A 493 -1.61 -5.61 -7.99
N ALA A 494 -0.33 -5.76 -7.69
CA ALA A 494 0.70 -4.85 -8.15
C ALA A 494 2.10 -5.50 -8.17
N GLU A 495 3.00 -4.90 -8.93
CA GLU A 495 4.44 -5.16 -8.91
C GLU A 495 5.18 -3.83 -8.92
N MET A 496 6.17 -3.69 -8.03
CA MET A 496 7.07 -2.55 -8.00
C MET A 496 8.42 -2.99 -8.54
N GLU A 497 9.06 -2.13 -9.33
CA GLU A 497 10.45 -2.33 -9.75
C GLU A 497 11.25 -1.07 -9.55
N PHE A 498 12.48 -1.22 -9.08
CA PHE A 498 13.39 -0.13 -8.79
C PHE A 498 14.59 -0.15 -9.73
N GLU A 499 14.80 0.96 -10.42
CA GLU A 499 15.99 1.21 -11.25
C GLU A 499 16.73 2.42 -10.70
N THR A 500 18.04 2.29 -10.47
CA THR A 500 18.80 3.32 -9.75
C THR A 500 20.20 3.52 -10.31
N THR A 501 20.77 4.71 -10.09
CA THR A 501 22.16 5.05 -10.46
C THR A 501 23.19 4.71 -9.37
N SER A 502 22.75 4.17 -8.23
CA SER A 502 23.57 3.81 -7.08
C SER A 502 23.33 2.35 -6.69
N PRO A 503 24.18 1.71 -5.87
CA PRO A 503 23.80 0.47 -5.22
C PRO A 503 22.47 0.63 -4.47
N ILE A 504 21.61 -0.37 -4.58
CA ILE A 504 20.27 -0.40 -3.99
C ILE A 504 20.14 -1.61 -3.08
N ARG A 505 19.45 -1.44 -1.96
CA ARG A 505 18.94 -2.54 -1.15
C ARG A 505 17.47 -2.33 -0.87
N VAL A 506 16.66 -3.33 -1.22
CA VAL A 506 15.22 -3.31 -0.97
C VAL A 506 14.90 -4.32 0.11
N GLN A 507 14.12 -3.90 1.11
CA GLN A 507 13.61 -4.78 2.15
C GLN A 507 12.17 -4.45 2.51
N SER A 508 11.49 -5.37 3.20
CA SER A 508 10.17 -5.11 3.76
C SER A 508 10.20 -5.28 5.28
N ILE A 509 9.53 -4.36 5.97
CA ILE A 509 9.45 -4.28 7.43
C ILE A 509 7.97 -4.36 7.82
N HIS A 510 7.63 -5.26 8.76
CA HIS A 510 6.26 -5.51 9.19
C HIS A 510 6.11 -5.33 10.70
N GLY A 511 5.22 -4.44 11.15
CA GLY A 511 4.87 -4.29 12.58
C GLY A 511 6.04 -4.04 13.53
N GLN A 512 7.12 -3.38 13.09
CA GLN A 512 8.34 -3.23 13.87
C GLN A 512 8.17 -2.22 15.01
N THR A 513 8.64 -2.55 16.21
CA THR A 513 8.66 -1.67 17.39
C THR A 513 10.04 -1.19 17.81
N LYS A 514 11.11 -1.91 17.45
CA LYS A 514 12.51 -1.60 17.77
C LYS A 514 13.40 -1.92 16.56
N PRO A 515 14.51 -1.20 16.35
CA PRO A 515 14.98 -0.03 17.13
C PRO A 515 14.12 1.23 16.89
N THR A 516 13.41 1.29 15.78
CA THR A 516 12.47 2.36 15.41
C THR A 516 11.11 1.78 15.03
N LEU A 517 10.03 2.53 15.30
CA LEU A 517 8.68 2.17 14.87
C LEU A 517 8.57 2.26 13.34
N GLN A 518 8.07 1.21 12.71
CA GLN A 518 7.85 1.10 11.26
C GLN A 518 6.82 0.02 10.96
N GLY A 519 6.06 0.15 9.87
CA GLY A 519 5.09 -0.88 9.48
C GLY A 519 3.81 -0.88 10.33
N TRP A 520 3.25 0.30 10.59
CA TRP A 520 1.99 0.47 11.33
C TRP A 520 0.98 1.30 10.55
N PHE A 521 -0.30 0.94 10.69
CA PHE A 521 -1.45 1.61 10.10
C PHE A 521 -2.49 1.96 11.17
N PHE A 522 -3.13 3.11 11.04
CA PHE A 522 -4.09 3.66 11.99
C PHE A 522 -5.46 3.82 11.32
N PRO A 523 -6.31 2.77 11.31
CA PRO A 523 -7.62 2.83 10.66
C PRO A 523 -8.56 3.88 11.27
N LYS A 524 -8.37 4.18 12.56
CA LYS A 524 -9.06 5.20 13.35
C LYS A 524 -8.07 5.75 14.37
N MET A 525 -8.26 6.97 14.85
CA MET A 525 -7.46 7.48 15.96
C MET A 525 -7.51 6.51 17.14
N GLU A 526 -6.36 6.31 17.77
CA GLU A 526 -6.11 5.43 18.91
C GLU A 526 -6.28 3.94 18.61
N SER A 527 -6.46 3.56 17.34
CA SER A 527 -6.50 2.18 16.86
C SER A 527 -5.32 1.93 15.94
N LYS A 528 -4.59 0.85 16.15
CA LYS A 528 -3.41 0.48 15.33
C LYS A 528 -3.50 -0.95 14.83
N GLN A 529 -2.94 -1.17 13.65
CA GLN A 529 -2.83 -2.45 12.98
C GLN A 529 -1.41 -2.58 12.41
N GLU A 530 -0.87 -3.79 12.40
CA GLU A 530 0.40 -4.08 11.72
C GLU A 530 0.20 -3.97 10.20
N ALA A 531 1.16 -3.34 9.53
CA ALA A 531 1.21 -3.16 8.09
C ALA A 531 2.64 -3.39 7.60
N THR A 532 2.84 -3.34 6.29
CA THR A 532 4.17 -3.53 5.70
C THR A 532 4.66 -2.25 5.06
N VAL A 533 5.91 -1.89 5.35
CA VAL A 533 6.65 -0.85 4.63
C VAL A 533 7.73 -1.49 3.80
N ILE A 534 7.85 -1.09 2.53
CA ILE A 534 9.00 -1.38 1.69
C ILE A 534 9.99 -0.24 1.89
N GLU A 535 11.22 -0.59 2.25
CA GLU A 535 12.32 0.35 2.43
C GLU A 535 13.33 0.15 1.29
N VAL A 536 13.65 1.25 0.60
CA VAL A 536 14.64 1.29 -0.48
C VAL A 536 15.83 2.10 0.00
N GLU A 537 16.92 1.43 0.34
CA GLU A 537 18.17 2.06 0.80
C GLU A 537 19.07 2.38 -0.40
N LEU A 538 19.58 3.61 -0.43
CA LEU A 538 20.43 4.18 -1.48
C LEU A 538 21.56 4.97 -0.84
N SER A 539 22.69 5.15 -1.54
CA SER A 539 23.78 6.01 -1.05
C SER A 539 24.43 6.79 -2.19
N GLY A 540 24.81 8.04 -1.93
CA GLY A 540 25.45 8.89 -2.93
C GLY A 540 25.30 10.38 -2.65
N ALA A 541 25.99 11.19 -3.45
CA ALA A 541 25.77 12.64 -3.45
C ALA A 541 24.63 13.03 -4.41
N ASN A 542 24.61 12.42 -5.60
CA ASN A 542 23.54 12.57 -6.57
C ASN A 542 23.00 11.18 -6.89
N VAL A 543 21.71 10.95 -6.60
CA VAL A 543 21.05 9.66 -6.77
C VAL A 543 19.77 9.86 -7.55
N THR A 544 19.56 9.03 -8.58
CA THR A 544 18.27 8.89 -9.25
C THR A 544 17.73 7.50 -8.94
N CYS A 545 16.47 7.44 -8.50
CA CYS A 545 15.72 6.20 -8.30
C CYS A 545 14.38 6.28 -9.03
N THR A 546 14.18 5.40 -10.00
CA THR A 546 12.90 5.22 -10.68
C THR A 546 12.18 4.03 -10.05
N THR A 547 11.00 4.28 -9.49
CA THR A 547 10.06 3.25 -9.03
C THR A 547 8.95 3.11 -10.06
N GLU A 548 8.84 1.95 -10.70
CA GLU A 548 7.72 1.62 -11.58
C GLU A 548 6.71 0.74 -10.82
N PHE A 549 5.48 1.23 -10.69
CA PHE A 549 4.33 0.47 -10.21
C PHE A 549 3.55 -0.07 -11.39
N ARG A 550 3.53 -1.39 -11.58
CA ARG A 550 2.68 -2.08 -12.56
C ARG A 550 1.45 -2.61 -11.86
N LEU A 551 0.26 -2.23 -12.33
CA LEU A 551 -1.02 -2.76 -11.86
C LEU A 551 -1.57 -3.85 -12.79
N SER A 552 -0.90 -4.08 -13.92
CA SER A 552 -1.14 -5.17 -14.86
C SER A 552 0.16 -5.49 -15.62
N SER A 553 0.16 -6.50 -16.48
CA SER A 553 1.33 -6.85 -17.32
C SER A 553 2.61 -7.02 -16.49
N PHE A 554 2.50 -7.78 -15.39
CA PHE A 554 3.60 -8.00 -14.44
C PHE A 554 4.78 -8.73 -15.10
N LYS A 555 6.02 -8.41 -14.71
CA LYS A 555 7.22 -9.12 -15.19
C LYS A 555 7.28 -10.54 -14.63
N ILE A 556 6.96 -10.69 -13.34
CA ILE A 556 6.97 -12.00 -12.68
C ILE A 556 5.60 -12.65 -12.80
N ASN A 557 5.47 -13.53 -13.78
CA ASN A 557 4.29 -14.38 -14.01
C ASN A 557 4.30 -15.61 -13.09
N LYS A 558 3.82 -15.45 -11.86
CA LYS A 558 3.43 -16.59 -11.01
C LYS A 558 2.10 -16.28 -10.34
N GLU A 559 1.06 -16.95 -10.80
CA GLU A 559 -0.27 -16.94 -10.20
C GLU A 559 -0.33 -17.82 -8.94
N GLY A 560 -1.29 -17.52 -8.06
CA GLY A 560 -1.40 -17.99 -6.68
C GLY A 560 -1.58 -19.49 -6.42
N LYS A 561 -1.78 -19.77 -5.12
CA LYS A 561 -1.88 -21.03 -4.35
C LYS A 561 -0.60 -21.75 -3.89
N ASP A 562 0.36 -22.07 -4.75
CA ASP A 562 1.52 -22.92 -4.33
C ASP A 562 2.79 -22.13 -3.92
N LEU A 563 2.81 -20.80 -4.13
CA LEU A 563 3.94 -19.92 -3.77
C LEU A 563 4.24 -19.88 -2.26
N PHE A 564 3.26 -20.17 -1.40
CA PHE A 564 3.29 -19.78 0.02
C PHE A 564 3.42 -20.93 1.02
N LYS A 565 3.28 -22.19 0.60
CA LYS A 565 3.30 -23.34 1.53
C LYS A 565 4.64 -24.07 1.61
N ARG A 566 5.56 -23.87 0.66
CA ARG A 566 6.78 -24.68 0.55
C ARG A 566 8.08 -23.92 0.84
N ASP A 567 8.10 -22.60 0.70
CA ASP A 567 9.33 -21.81 0.74
C ASP A 567 9.67 -21.35 2.16
N ASN A 568 10.81 -21.82 2.65
CA ASN A 568 11.49 -21.24 3.82
C ASN A 568 12.45 -20.14 3.34
N HIS A 569 12.80 -19.23 4.24
CA HIS A 569 13.73 -18.14 3.98
C HIS A 569 14.90 -18.22 4.97
N PHE A 570 16.12 -18.04 4.46
CA PHE A 570 17.32 -17.91 5.28
C PHE A 570 17.94 -16.55 5.01
N ASN A 571 18.14 -15.77 6.09
CA ASN A 571 18.70 -14.43 6.01
C ASN A 571 20.12 -14.43 6.60
N SER A 572 21.09 -13.95 5.82
CA SER A 572 22.46 -13.66 6.28
C SER A 572 22.86 -12.30 5.69
N THR A 573 23.83 -12.25 4.77
CA THR A 573 24.13 -11.06 3.97
C THR A 573 23.05 -10.78 2.93
N ASP A 574 22.46 -11.83 2.36
CA ASP A 574 21.28 -11.79 1.50
C ASP A 574 20.16 -12.68 2.05
N LYS A 575 19.01 -12.68 1.36
CA LYS A 575 17.88 -13.57 1.61
C LYS A 575 17.84 -14.66 0.55
N VAL A 576 17.98 -15.92 0.96
CA VAL A 576 17.90 -17.10 0.08
C VAL A 576 16.63 -17.89 0.38
N ARG A 577 15.94 -18.33 -0.68
CA ARG A 577 14.76 -19.21 -0.58
C ARG A 577 15.16 -20.67 -0.69
N TYR A 578 14.59 -21.49 0.17
CA TYR A 578 14.88 -22.93 0.19
C TYR A 578 13.67 -23.76 0.61
N HIS A 579 13.69 -25.03 0.21
CA HIS A 579 12.77 -26.05 0.69
C HIS A 579 13.57 -27.20 1.30
N LEU A 580 13.26 -27.56 2.55
CA LEU A 580 13.92 -28.65 3.25
C LEU A 580 12.92 -29.79 3.47
N VAL A 581 13.26 -30.97 2.98
CA VAL A 581 12.57 -32.23 3.27
C VAL A 581 13.44 -32.99 4.26
N SER A 582 12.92 -33.25 5.46
CA SER A 582 13.64 -34.06 6.46
C SER A 582 13.66 -35.53 6.05
N ALA A 583 14.68 -36.27 6.47
CA ALA A 583 14.77 -37.70 6.23
C ALA A 583 13.55 -38.46 6.81
N GLU A 584 13.04 -39.42 6.06
CA GLU A 584 11.99 -40.36 6.52
C GLU A 584 12.59 -41.70 6.95
N ASP A 585 13.81 -42.01 6.52
CA ASP A 585 14.53 -43.22 6.91
C ASP A 585 15.58 -42.86 7.96
N GLU A 586 15.43 -43.43 9.16
CA GLU A 586 16.36 -43.23 10.29
C GLU A 586 17.81 -43.61 9.95
N LYS A 587 18.04 -44.54 9.02
CA LYS A 587 19.39 -44.91 8.58
C LYS A 587 20.05 -43.84 7.72
N LEU A 588 19.27 -42.92 7.16
CA LEU A 588 19.73 -41.86 6.26
C LEU A 588 19.62 -40.46 6.89
N LYS A 589 19.31 -40.38 8.19
CA LYS A 589 19.14 -39.09 8.88
C LYS A 589 20.41 -38.26 8.97
N ASP A 590 21.56 -38.91 8.88
CA ASP A 590 22.87 -38.28 8.87
C ASP A 590 23.36 -37.96 7.44
N GLN A 591 22.50 -38.16 6.42
CA GLN A 591 22.78 -37.86 5.02
C GLN A 591 22.05 -36.59 4.59
N LEU A 592 22.73 -35.73 3.83
CA LEU A 592 22.14 -34.52 3.24
C LEU A 592 22.40 -34.48 1.74
N ILE A 593 21.34 -34.33 0.96
CA ILE A 593 21.42 -34.04 -0.46
C ILE A 593 21.11 -32.56 -0.64
N ILE A 594 22.01 -31.80 -1.27
CA ILE A 594 21.84 -30.38 -1.58
C ILE A 594 21.57 -30.26 -3.08
N ILE A 595 20.43 -29.69 -3.43
CA ILE A 595 19.94 -29.62 -4.81
C ILE A 595 20.00 -28.17 -5.29
N PHE A 596 20.75 -27.95 -6.36
CA PHE A 596 20.83 -26.66 -7.05
C PHE A 596 20.01 -26.68 -8.35
N SER A 597 19.29 -25.59 -8.60
CA SER A 597 18.42 -25.44 -9.76
C SER A 597 19.18 -25.24 -11.06
N ALA A 598 18.63 -25.81 -12.14
CA ALA A 598 19.05 -25.56 -13.51
C ALA A 598 18.71 -24.12 -13.94
N LEU A 599 19.13 -23.72 -15.14
CA LEU A 599 18.87 -22.39 -15.67
C LEU A 599 17.38 -22.24 -16.05
N PRO A 600 16.61 -21.34 -15.42
CA PRO A 600 15.22 -21.12 -15.78
C PRO A 600 15.07 -20.19 -17.00
N PRO A 601 13.90 -20.18 -17.67
CA PRO A 601 13.52 -19.05 -18.51
C PRO A 601 13.43 -17.77 -17.67
N LYS A 602 13.48 -16.59 -18.30
CA LYS A 602 13.38 -15.28 -17.60
C LYS A 602 12.19 -15.25 -16.65
N TYR A 603 12.47 -14.93 -15.38
CA TYR A 603 11.53 -14.88 -14.26
C TYR A 603 10.83 -16.21 -13.89
N GLY A 604 11.25 -17.34 -14.47
CA GLY A 604 10.64 -18.67 -14.35
C GLY A 604 11.30 -19.59 -13.34
N TYR A 605 11.78 -19.09 -12.20
CA TYR A 605 12.57 -19.85 -11.21
C TYR A 605 11.80 -21.06 -10.66
N VAL A 606 12.45 -22.23 -10.59
CA VAL A 606 11.84 -23.47 -10.06
C VAL A 606 12.85 -24.28 -9.27
N TYR A 607 12.38 -25.10 -8.32
CA TYR A 607 13.19 -26.16 -7.74
C TYR A 607 13.26 -27.34 -8.71
N ASN A 608 14.47 -27.80 -9.02
CA ASN A 608 14.65 -28.99 -9.86
C ASN A 608 14.64 -30.28 -9.02
N TYR A 609 14.29 -31.39 -9.67
CA TYR A 609 14.37 -32.77 -9.15
C TYR A 609 13.51 -33.10 -7.92
N MET A 610 12.60 -32.23 -7.45
CA MET A 610 11.74 -32.56 -6.30
C MET A 610 10.99 -33.89 -6.49
N LYS A 611 10.29 -34.06 -7.63
CA LYS A 611 9.60 -35.32 -7.96
C LYS A 611 10.57 -36.48 -8.19
N THR A 612 11.73 -36.20 -8.78
CA THR A 612 12.77 -37.22 -9.04
C THR A 612 13.28 -37.82 -7.74
N LEU A 613 13.42 -37.02 -6.68
CA LEU A 613 14.03 -37.45 -5.41
C LEU A 613 13.00 -37.83 -4.33
N ASP A 614 11.71 -37.93 -4.68
CA ASP A 614 10.64 -38.24 -3.74
C ASP A 614 10.87 -39.59 -3.04
N GLY A 615 11.28 -40.61 -3.80
CA GLY A 615 11.59 -41.95 -3.29
C GLY A 615 12.90 -42.07 -2.50
N ILE A 616 13.75 -41.04 -2.43
CA ILE A 616 15.00 -41.05 -1.65
C ILE A 616 14.73 -40.46 -0.28
N LYS A 617 14.75 -41.28 0.76
CA LYS A 617 14.30 -40.93 2.12
C LYS A 617 15.34 -40.26 3.03
N ALA A 618 16.37 -39.64 2.44
CA ALA A 618 17.37 -38.83 3.14
C ALA A 618 16.92 -37.37 3.30
N ASN A 619 17.67 -36.56 4.07
CA ASN A 619 17.43 -35.11 4.11
C ASN A 619 17.73 -34.51 2.73
N LYS A 620 16.85 -33.63 2.24
CA LYS A 620 16.98 -32.97 0.93
C LYS A 620 16.79 -31.47 1.10
N LEU A 621 17.82 -30.70 0.80
CA LEU A 621 17.82 -29.24 0.81
C LEU A 621 17.80 -28.72 -0.63
N PHE A 622 16.66 -28.19 -1.06
CA PHE A 622 16.50 -27.55 -2.36
C PHE A 622 16.72 -26.05 -2.20
N ILE A 623 17.67 -25.47 -2.92
CA ILE A 623 18.01 -24.04 -2.83
C ILE A 623 17.58 -23.37 -4.13
N LEU A 624 16.69 -22.38 -4.05
CA LEU A 624 16.24 -21.63 -5.21
C LEU A 624 17.25 -20.52 -5.54
N ASP A 625 17.55 -20.37 -6.83
CA ASP A 625 18.32 -19.23 -7.34
C ASP A 625 17.36 -18.27 -8.03
N ASP A 626 16.84 -17.31 -7.29
CA ASP A 626 15.85 -16.32 -7.75
C ASP A 626 16.41 -14.90 -7.82
N PHE A 627 17.73 -14.77 -7.95
CA PHE A 627 18.45 -13.51 -8.10
C PHE A 627 18.56 -13.10 -9.58
N GLY A 628 18.55 -11.80 -9.87
CA GLY A 628 18.49 -11.29 -11.25
C GLY A 628 17.27 -11.83 -12.00
N ASP A 629 17.24 -11.74 -13.33
CA ASP A 629 16.11 -12.23 -14.14
C ASP A 629 16.16 -13.74 -14.43
N GLN A 630 17.31 -14.41 -14.26
CA GLN A 630 17.51 -15.84 -14.57
C GLN A 630 18.39 -16.62 -13.56
N GLY A 631 18.65 -16.07 -12.39
CA GLY A 631 19.55 -16.65 -11.39
C GLY A 631 20.99 -16.15 -11.51
N ALA A 632 21.73 -16.21 -10.41
CA ALA A 632 23.10 -15.67 -10.28
C ALA A 632 24.16 -16.76 -10.09
N TYR A 633 23.87 -18.02 -10.47
CA TYR A 633 24.74 -19.19 -10.24
C TYR A 633 25.10 -19.38 -8.75
N TYR A 634 24.32 -18.79 -7.85
CA TYR A 634 24.59 -18.71 -6.42
C TYR A 634 25.93 -18.05 -6.07
N LEU A 635 26.44 -17.13 -6.90
CA LEU A 635 27.74 -16.47 -6.70
C LEU A 635 27.60 -15.11 -6.00
N GLY A 636 26.81 -14.21 -6.57
CA GLY A 636 26.70 -12.83 -6.10
C GLY A 636 26.49 -11.85 -7.24
N LYS A 637 26.29 -10.57 -6.90
CA LYS A 637 26.15 -9.46 -7.84
C LYS A 637 27.45 -8.64 -7.93
N ASP A 638 27.85 -8.18 -9.11
CA ASP A 638 29.02 -7.29 -9.29
C ASP A 638 30.30 -7.83 -8.61
N ARG A 639 30.55 -9.14 -8.77
CA ARG A 639 31.66 -9.90 -8.15
C ARG A 639 31.66 -9.91 -6.62
N ASN A 640 30.57 -9.49 -5.98
CA ASN A 640 30.37 -9.73 -4.57
C ASN A 640 30.15 -11.24 -4.31
N HIS A 641 30.34 -11.65 -3.06
CA HIS A 641 30.14 -13.04 -2.63
C HIS A 641 28.99 -13.17 -1.63
N SER A 642 28.03 -12.23 -1.64
CA SER A 642 26.99 -12.14 -0.60
C SER A 642 25.94 -13.25 -0.74
N ILE A 643 25.54 -13.57 -1.97
CA ILE A 643 24.67 -14.73 -2.25
C ILE A 643 25.40 -16.01 -1.85
N GLU A 644 26.66 -16.16 -2.26
CA GLU A 644 27.47 -17.34 -1.99
C GLU A 644 27.66 -17.59 -0.49
N SER A 645 27.98 -16.53 0.26
CA SER A 645 28.13 -16.57 1.71
C SER A 645 26.83 -16.95 2.41
N THR A 646 25.69 -16.50 1.89
CA THR A 646 24.36 -16.83 2.45
C THR A 646 24.01 -18.30 2.20
N VAL A 647 24.24 -18.81 0.99
CA VAL A 647 24.03 -20.22 0.65
C VAL A 647 24.95 -21.13 1.47
N ALA A 648 26.22 -20.77 1.61
CA ALA A 648 27.17 -21.51 2.46
C ALA A 648 26.72 -21.52 3.93
N SER A 649 26.27 -20.38 4.45
CA SER A 649 25.75 -20.25 5.82
C SER A 649 24.49 -21.11 6.03
N LEU A 650 23.58 -21.16 5.05
CA LEU A 650 22.41 -22.02 5.09
C LEU A 650 22.82 -23.50 5.14
N ILE A 651 23.74 -23.92 4.29
CA ILE A 651 24.25 -25.31 4.25
C ILE A 651 24.85 -25.68 5.62
N GLN A 652 25.73 -24.84 6.16
CA GLN A 652 26.36 -25.04 7.47
C GLN A 652 25.33 -25.07 8.61
N TYR A 653 24.33 -24.19 8.57
CA TYR A 653 23.23 -24.18 9.53
C TYR A 653 22.45 -25.50 9.52
N ILE A 654 22.08 -26.00 8.34
CA ILE A 654 21.37 -27.29 8.21
C ILE A 654 22.26 -28.45 8.67
N MET A 655 23.53 -28.48 8.26
CA MET A 655 24.47 -29.51 8.70
C MET A 655 24.60 -29.54 10.22
N SER A 656 24.77 -28.37 10.85
CA SER A 656 24.85 -28.25 12.31
C SER A 656 23.56 -28.69 13.00
N LYS A 657 22.41 -28.20 12.51
CA LYS A 657 21.08 -28.50 13.07
C LYS A 657 20.76 -30.00 13.09
N TYR A 658 21.18 -30.72 12.05
CA TYR A 658 20.93 -32.17 11.90
C TYR A 658 22.15 -33.04 12.20
N GLN A 659 23.25 -32.45 12.70
CA GLN A 659 24.51 -33.13 13.04
C GLN A 659 25.09 -33.96 11.88
N ILE A 660 25.03 -33.40 10.67
CA ILE A 660 25.46 -34.06 9.43
C ILE A 660 26.94 -33.77 9.18
N PRO A 661 27.82 -34.79 9.14
CA PRO A 661 29.24 -34.58 8.85
C PRO A 661 29.46 -34.28 7.35
N HIS A 662 30.49 -33.50 7.03
CA HIS A 662 30.84 -33.10 5.65
C HIS A 662 30.85 -34.28 4.65
N LYS A 663 31.43 -35.42 5.05
CA LYS A 663 31.53 -36.63 4.23
C LYS A 663 30.17 -37.24 3.81
N ASN A 664 29.09 -36.92 4.51
CA ASN A 664 27.74 -37.41 4.26
C ASN A 664 26.88 -36.39 3.47
N VAL A 665 27.49 -35.32 2.98
CA VAL A 665 26.81 -34.31 2.18
C VAL A 665 27.06 -34.58 0.69
N THR A 666 26.00 -34.62 -0.10
CA THR A 666 26.06 -34.79 -1.55
C THR A 666 25.45 -33.58 -2.25
N THR A 667 26.22 -32.86 -3.07
CA THR A 667 25.69 -31.77 -3.90
C THR A 667 25.28 -32.27 -5.28
N VAL A 668 24.14 -31.82 -5.80
CA VAL A 668 23.59 -32.31 -7.08
C VAL A 668 23.01 -31.20 -7.94
N GLY A 669 23.12 -31.36 -9.26
CA GLY A 669 22.43 -30.53 -10.24
C GLY A 669 22.88 -30.78 -11.69
N SER A 670 22.17 -30.20 -12.66
CA SER A 670 22.61 -30.19 -14.07
C SER A 670 22.77 -28.78 -14.63
N SER A 671 23.58 -28.62 -15.67
CA SER A 671 23.88 -27.35 -16.33
C SER A 671 24.35 -26.31 -15.30
N LYS A 672 23.55 -25.27 -15.03
CA LYS A 672 23.80 -24.27 -13.98
C LYS A 672 23.89 -24.91 -12.59
N GLY A 673 22.96 -25.83 -12.28
CA GLY A 673 22.97 -26.55 -11.01
C GLY A 673 24.15 -27.50 -10.89
N GLY A 674 24.63 -28.05 -12.01
CA GLY A 674 25.84 -28.90 -12.05
C GLY A 674 27.09 -28.08 -11.75
N TYR A 675 27.18 -26.86 -12.29
CA TYR A 675 28.23 -25.91 -11.93
C TYR A 675 28.20 -25.58 -10.43
N ALA A 676 27.02 -25.24 -9.89
CA ALA A 676 26.88 -24.92 -8.46
C ALA A 676 27.24 -26.12 -7.57
N ALA A 677 26.81 -27.33 -7.94
CA ALA A 677 27.15 -28.56 -7.23
C ALA A 677 28.68 -28.76 -7.15
N LEU A 678 29.39 -28.53 -8.26
CA LEU A 678 30.85 -28.54 -8.30
C LEU A 678 31.47 -27.44 -7.43
N TYR A 679 31.02 -26.20 -7.60
CA TYR A 679 31.54 -25.04 -6.89
C TYR A 679 31.47 -25.22 -5.36
N TYR A 680 30.28 -25.50 -4.82
CA TYR A 680 30.11 -25.67 -3.37
C TYR A 680 30.71 -26.97 -2.85
N GLY A 681 30.62 -28.06 -3.63
CA GLY A 681 31.15 -29.35 -3.22
C GLY A 681 32.67 -29.32 -3.05
N ILE A 682 33.38 -28.69 -4.00
CA ILE A 682 34.84 -28.56 -3.96
C ILE A 682 35.25 -27.53 -2.89
N LYS A 683 34.70 -26.31 -2.95
CA LYS A 683 35.10 -25.19 -2.07
C LYS A 683 34.98 -25.52 -0.58
N TYR A 684 33.98 -26.31 -0.21
CA TYR A 684 33.66 -26.66 1.18
C TYR A 684 33.95 -28.11 1.56
N PHE A 685 34.72 -28.83 0.73
CA PHE A 685 35.16 -30.21 1.00
C PHE A 685 34.01 -31.13 1.41
N LEU A 686 32.90 -31.09 0.65
CA LEU A 686 31.74 -31.94 0.89
C LEU A 686 32.00 -33.37 0.37
N GLY A 687 31.22 -34.35 0.83
CA GLY A 687 31.52 -35.76 0.58
C GLY A 687 31.43 -36.20 -0.89
N ASN A 688 30.36 -35.82 -1.59
CA ASN A 688 30.11 -36.28 -2.95
C ASN A 688 29.50 -35.17 -3.83
N ILE A 689 29.75 -35.23 -5.13
CA ILE A 689 29.19 -34.33 -6.14
C ILE A 689 28.59 -35.17 -7.26
N VAL A 690 27.36 -34.85 -7.68
CA VAL A 690 26.72 -35.44 -8.87
C VAL A 690 26.30 -34.33 -9.82
N ALA A 691 27.06 -34.13 -10.91
CA ALA A 691 26.87 -33.03 -11.84
C ALA A 691 26.59 -33.51 -13.27
N GLY A 692 25.45 -33.11 -13.83
CA GLY A 692 25.07 -33.37 -15.22
C GLY A 692 25.42 -32.21 -16.13
N ALA A 693 26.24 -32.44 -17.17
CA ALA A 693 26.67 -31.46 -18.16
C ALA A 693 26.96 -30.05 -17.59
N PRO A 694 27.83 -29.92 -16.56
CA PRO A 694 28.10 -28.65 -15.89
C PRO A 694 28.76 -27.63 -16.82
N GLN A 695 28.39 -26.35 -16.69
CA GLN A 695 28.94 -25.23 -17.47
C GLN A 695 30.27 -24.71 -16.86
N SER A 696 31.33 -25.52 -16.89
CA SER A 696 32.58 -25.27 -16.15
C SER A 696 33.28 -23.94 -16.45
N LYS A 697 33.34 -23.54 -17.73
CA LYS A 697 33.84 -22.24 -18.21
C LYS A 697 32.69 -21.22 -18.34
N LEU A 698 32.34 -20.57 -17.23
CA LEU A 698 31.13 -19.76 -17.14
C LEU A 698 31.11 -18.55 -18.07
N GLY A 699 32.25 -17.86 -18.24
CA GLY A 699 32.37 -16.70 -19.13
C GLY A 699 32.21 -17.05 -20.61
N ASP A 700 32.83 -18.16 -21.04
CA ASP A 700 32.66 -18.66 -22.41
C ASP A 700 31.21 -19.08 -22.66
N PHE A 701 30.55 -19.72 -21.68
CA PHE A 701 29.15 -20.10 -21.79
C PHE A 701 28.23 -18.87 -21.88
N LEU A 702 28.26 -17.99 -20.88
CA LEU A 702 27.31 -16.88 -20.76
C LEU A 702 27.52 -15.82 -21.83
N ILE A 703 28.77 -15.51 -22.20
CA ILE A 703 29.06 -14.39 -23.12
C ILE A 703 29.17 -14.87 -24.56
N LYS A 704 29.86 -15.99 -24.81
CA LYS A 704 30.22 -16.40 -26.19
C LYS A 704 29.25 -17.43 -26.79
N GLN A 705 28.84 -18.43 -26.01
CA GLN A 705 28.05 -19.56 -26.51
C GLN A 705 26.53 -19.27 -26.46
N ALA A 706 25.99 -19.06 -25.25
CA ALA A 706 24.57 -18.91 -25.01
C ALA A 706 24.08 -17.45 -25.04
N LYS A 707 25.00 -16.48 -24.96
CA LYS A 707 24.72 -15.03 -25.00
C LYS A 707 23.72 -14.56 -23.93
N HIS A 708 23.82 -15.13 -22.74
CA HIS A 708 23.11 -14.67 -21.54
C HIS A 708 23.84 -13.50 -20.88
N HIS A 709 23.96 -12.38 -21.60
CA HIS A 709 24.67 -11.18 -21.13
C HIS A 709 24.07 -10.64 -19.83
N ASN A 710 22.75 -10.69 -19.68
CA ASN A 710 22.04 -10.32 -18.44
C ASN A 710 22.59 -11.04 -17.19
N ILE A 711 22.94 -12.32 -17.28
CA ILE A 711 23.49 -13.08 -16.16
C ILE A 711 24.96 -12.74 -15.95
N ALA A 712 25.72 -12.57 -17.04
CA ALA A 712 27.12 -12.17 -16.96
C ALA A 712 27.28 -10.78 -16.34
N GLU A 713 26.49 -9.80 -16.77
CA GLU A 713 26.43 -8.45 -16.21
C GLU A 713 26.06 -8.49 -14.73
N TYR A 714 25.03 -9.27 -14.36
CA TYR A 714 24.64 -9.41 -12.96
C TYR A 714 25.80 -9.91 -12.09
N ILE A 715 26.50 -10.96 -12.51
CA ILE A 715 27.54 -11.60 -11.68
C ILE A 715 28.88 -10.87 -11.75
N ALA A 716 29.29 -10.40 -12.93
CA ALA A 716 30.63 -9.88 -13.18
C ALA A 716 30.71 -8.35 -13.24
N GLY A 717 29.57 -7.66 -13.37
CA GLY A 717 29.46 -6.22 -13.61
C GLY A 717 29.62 -5.82 -15.08
N GLY A 718 29.80 -6.77 -16.00
CA GLY A 718 30.03 -6.51 -17.43
C GLY A 718 30.15 -7.77 -18.28
N THR A 719 30.43 -7.58 -19.57
CA THR A 719 30.60 -8.66 -20.56
C THR A 719 31.92 -8.56 -21.35
N GLU A 720 32.89 -7.79 -20.88
CA GLU A 720 34.16 -7.61 -21.56
C GLU A 720 35.10 -8.82 -21.40
N GLU A 721 36.25 -8.82 -22.09
CA GLU A 721 37.22 -9.93 -22.00
C GLU A 721 37.68 -10.20 -20.56
N GLY A 722 37.85 -9.15 -19.75
CA GLY A 722 38.20 -9.26 -18.33
C GLY A 722 37.10 -9.96 -17.51
N ASP A 723 35.83 -9.68 -17.80
CA ASP A 723 34.67 -10.32 -17.16
C ASP A 723 34.57 -11.78 -17.57
N CYS A 724 34.75 -12.07 -18.86
CA CYS A 724 34.80 -13.42 -19.40
C CYS A 724 35.90 -14.26 -18.74
N TYR A 725 37.11 -13.70 -18.62
CA TYR A 725 38.23 -14.34 -17.95
C TYR A 725 37.94 -14.58 -16.47
N TYR A 726 37.39 -13.60 -15.76
CA TYR A 726 36.98 -13.75 -14.37
C TYR A 726 36.02 -14.93 -14.19
N LEU A 727 34.89 -14.92 -14.93
CA LEU A 727 33.84 -15.93 -14.84
C LEU A 727 34.37 -17.34 -15.14
N ASN A 728 35.21 -17.49 -16.17
CA ASN A 728 35.85 -18.78 -16.50
C ASN A 728 36.72 -19.32 -15.37
N ASN A 729 37.37 -18.45 -14.60
CA ASN A 729 38.32 -18.86 -13.57
C ASN A 729 37.69 -19.08 -12.19
N VAL A 730 36.42 -18.69 -11.97
CA VAL A 730 35.76 -18.83 -10.66
C VAL A 730 35.79 -20.29 -10.15
N LEU A 731 35.41 -21.26 -10.98
CA LEU A 731 35.46 -22.67 -10.62
C LEU A 731 36.89 -23.24 -10.70
N TYR A 732 37.64 -22.92 -11.76
CA TYR A 732 38.97 -23.51 -11.98
C TYR A 732 39.98 -23.13 -10.90
N ARG A 733 39.88 -21.94 -10.30
CA ARG A 733 40.73 -21.54 -9.17
C ARG A 733 40.52 -22.41 -7.92
N LEU A 734 39.32 -22.98 -7.73
CA LEU A 734 39.06 -23.90 -6.61
C LEU A 734 39.80 -25.23 -6.77
N LEU A 735 40.24 -25.56 -7.98
CA LEU A 735 40.91 -26.82 -8.27
C LEU A 735 42.40 -26.80 -7.87
N GLU A 736 42.87 -25.68 -7.32
CA GLU A 736 44.17 -25.55 -6.66
C GLU A 736 44.13 -25.93 -5.16
N GLN A 737 42.96 -26.32 -4.64
CA GLN A 737 42.81 -26.76 -3.26
C GLN A 737 43.41 -28.15 -3.00
N PRO A 738 43.76 -28.50 -1.75
CA PRO A 738 44.28 -29.82 -1.41
C PRO A 738 43.32 -30.96 -1.79
N VAL A 739 43.87 -31.98 -2.45
CA VAL A 739 43.09 -33.07 -3.05
C VAL A 739 42.80 -34.21 -2.06
N ASP A 740 43.61 -34.35 -1.00
CA ASP A 740 43.48 -35.42 0.01
C ASP A 740 42.14 -35.43 0.75
N VAL A 741 41.46 -34.27 0.78
CA VAL A 741 40.15 -34.07 1.42
C VAL A 741 39.06 -33.72 0.40
N SER A 742 39.32 -33.94 -0.89
CA SER A 742 38.40 -33.58 -1.97
C SER A 742 37.14 -34.47 -2.03
N PRO A 743 36.02 -33.95 -2.55
CA PRO A 743 34.82 -34.73 -2.84
C PRO A 743 35.07 -35.84 -3.86
N LYS A 744 34.25 -36.89 -3.79
CA LYS A 744 34.06 -37.81 -4.93
C LYS A 744 33.17 -37.18 -5.97
N ILE A 745 33.63 -37.12 -7.22
CA ILE A 745 32.97 -36.38 -8.30
C ILE A 745 32.38 -37.35 -9.32
N HIS A 746 31.06 -37.28 -9.52
CA HIS A 746 30.32 -38.02 -10.54
C HIS A 746 29.83 -37.06 -11.61
N LEU A 747 30.34 -37.21 -12.84
CA LEU A 747 29.98 -36.40 -14.00
C LEU A 747 29.15 -37.23 -14.98
N TYR A 748 28.11 -36.62 -15.57
CA TYR A 748 27.28 -37.23 -16.60
C TYR A 748 27.10 -36.29 -17.79
N VAL A 749 27.28 -36.77 -19.02
CA VAL A 749 27.08 -35.95 -20.23
C VAL A 749 26.81 -36.81 -21.46
N GLY A 750 26.06 -36.26 -22.42
CA GLY A 750 25.83 -36.91 -23.71
C GLY A 750 26.85 -36.51 -24.78
N THR A 751 27.21 -37.41 -25.70
CA THR A 751 28.15 -37.06 -26.80
C THR A 751 27.57 -36.04 -27.80
N GLY A 752 26.25 -35.92 -27.88
CA GLY A 752 25.52 -34.92 -28.68
C GLY A 752 25.32 -33.59 -27.96
N ASP A 753 25.69 -33.47 -26.69
CA ASP A 753 25.59 -32.23 -25.93
C ASP A 753 26.77 -31.30 -26.25
N HIS A 754 26.49 -30.06 -26.64
CA HIS A 754 27.51 -29.03 -26.81
C HIS A 754 28.39 -28.79 -25.57
N HIS A 755 27.90 -29.09 -24.36
CA HIS A 755 28.68 -29.03 -23.14
C HIS A 755 29.78 -30.10 -23.07
N TYR A 756 29.65 -31.22 -23.78
CA TYR A 756 30.60 -32.33 -23.75
C TYR A 756 32.02 -31.86 -24.05
N LYS A 757 32.22 -31.27 -25.23
CA LYS A 757 33.55 -30.81 -25.70
C LYS A 757 33.98 -29.50 -25.03
N ASN A 758 33.06 -28.59 -24.78
CA ASN A 758 33.40 -27.23 -24.37
C ASN A 758 33.57 -27.08 -22.85
N HIS A 759 32.91 -27.94 -22.05
CA HIS A 759 32.85 -27.78 -20.61
C HIS A 759 33.25 -29.04 -19.83
N VAL A 760 32.69 -30.21 -20.18
CA VAL A 760 32.87 -31.42 -19.37
C VAL A 760 34.23 -32.06 -19.58
N MET A 761 34.65 -32.26 -20.84
CA MET A 761 35.96 -32.83 -21.16
C MET A 761 37.13 -31.98 -20.60
N PRO A 762 37.18 -30.65 -20.84
CA PRO A 762 38.25 -29.82 -20.26
C PRO A 762 38.29 -29.85 -18.73
N LEU A 763 37.12 -29.91 -18.08
CA LEU A 763 37.04 -30.00 -16.63
C LEU A 763 37.54 -31.36 -16.13
N GLN A 764 37.12 -32.46 -16.76
CA GLN A 764 37.51 -33.82 -16.35
C GLN A 764 39.01 -34.06 -16.54
N GLU A 765 39.59 -33.57 -17.64
CA GLU A 765 41.04 -33.62 -17.88
C GLU A 765 41.81 -32.90 -16.76
N MET A 766 41.34 -31.70 -16.39
CA MET A 766 41.98 -30.89 -15.36
C MET A 766 41.82 -31.53 -13.97
N LEU A 767 40.63 -32.01 -13.61
CA LEU A 767 40.37 -32.74 -12.36
C LEU A 767 41.29 -33.96 -12.22
N SER A 768 41.40 -34.75 -13.30
CA SER A 768 42.26 -35.94 -13.32
C SER A 768 43.73 -35.58 -13.21
N TYR A 769 44.17 -34.52 -13.91
CA TYR A 769 45.54 -34.02 -13.84
C TYR A 769 45.93 -33.57 -12.42
N LYS A 770 45.00 -32.95 -11.68
CA LYS A 770 45.21 -32.54 -10.29
C LYS A 770 45.05 -33.69 -9.29
N GLY A 771 44.50 -34.84 -9.69
CA GLY A 771 44.37 -36.05 -8.86
C GLY A 771 43.02 -36.20 -8.14
N TYR A 772 41.98 -35.46 -8.52
CA TYR A 772 40.64 -35.62 -7.95
C TYR A 772 40.04 -37.00 -8.30
N ASP A 773 39.27 -37.59 -7.37
CA ASP A 773 38.48 -38.81 -7.60
C ASP A 773 37.26 -38.48 -8.47
N VAL A 774 37.41 -38.62 -9.79
CA VAL A 774 36.38 -38.28 -10.78
C VAL A 774 35.95 -39.50 -11.59
N LYS A 775 34.64 -39.73 -11.63
CA LYS A 775 33.98 -40.70 -12.51
C LYS A 775 33.15 -39.95 -13.54
N LEU A 776 33.48 -40.12 -14.82
CA LEU A 776 32.71 -39.57 -15.95
C LEU A 776 31.93 -40.70 -16.64
N ASP A 777 30.60 -40.58 -16.65
CA ASP A 777 29.70 -41.46 -17.41
C ASP A 777 29.21 -40.72 -18.67
N ILE A 778 29.45 -41.30 -19.85
CA ILE A 778 29.11 -40.71 -21.16
C ILE A 778 28.01 -41.55 -21.82
N GLU A 779 26.96 -40.90 -22.30
CA GLU A 779 25.87 -41.56 -23.03
C GLU A 779 25.88 -41.12 -24.51
N GLU A 780 25.75 -42.07 -25.44
CA GLU A 780 25.89 -41.80 -26.88
C GLU A 780 24.64 -41.11 -27.47
N ASN A 781 24.86 -40.11 -28.33
CA ASN A 781 23.84 -39.42 -29.13
C ASN A 781 22.77 -38.64 -28.34
N ILE A 782 23.04 -38.36 -27.07
CA ILE A 782 22.17 -37.58 -26.19
C ILE A 782 22.52 -36.11 -26.34
N THR A 783 21.51 -35.27 -26.62
CA THR A 783 21.66 -33.82 -26.73
C THR A 783 21.48 -33.13 -25.36
N HIS A 784 21.68 -31.81 -25.31
CA HIS A 784 21.45 -31.05 -24.08
C HIS A 784 19.99 -31.09 -23.62
N GLU A 785 19.03 -31.14 -24.56
CA GLU A 785 17.60 -31.18 -24.22
C GLU A 785 17.22 -32.52 -23.58
N ASP A 786 17.83 -33.61 -24.05
CA ASP A 786 17.61 -34.96 -23.57
C ASP A 786 18.04 -35.13 -22.10
N LEU A 787 18.95 -34.30 -21.57
CA LEU A 787 19.35 -34.34 -20.16
C LEU A 787 18.16 -34.25 -19.20
N LYS A 788 17.08 -33.54 -19.56
CA LYS A 788 15.86 -33.45 -18.74
C LYS A 788 15.23 -34.81 -18.49
N THR A 789 15.48 -35.79 -19.36
CA THR A 789 14.98 -37.16 -19.30
C THR A 789 16.02 -38.10 -18.69
N TYR A 790 17.27 -38.05 -19.17
CA TYR A 790 18.28 -39.05 -18.81
C TYR A 790 19.01 -38.75 -17.49
N PHE A 791 19.31 -37.48 -17.20
CA PHE A 791 20.02 -37.14 -15.97
C PHE A 791 19.23 -37.48 -14.69
N PRO A 792 17.88 -37.30 -14.60
CA PRO A 792 17.12 -37.77 -13.46
C PRO A 792 17.29 -39.27 -13.15
N HIS A 793 17.39 -40.11 -14.18
CA HIS A 793 17.62 -41.54 -14.02
C HIS A 793 19.04 -41.82 -13.51
N TYR A 794 20.05 -41.21 -14.14
CA TYR A 794 21.44 -41.26 -13.69
C TYR A 794 21.59 -40.82 -12.23
N LEU A 795 20.98 -39.68 -11.88
CA LEU A 795 21.00 -39.08 -10.55
C LEU A 795 20.44 -40.05 -9.49
N LYS A 796 19.25 -40.63 -9.73
CA LYS A 796 18.66 -41.62 -8.82
C LYS A 796 19.58 -42.83 -8.63
N LYS A 797 20.15 -43.36 -9.73
CA LYS A 797 21.04 -44.52 -9.70
C LYS A 797 22.31 -44.23 -8.90
N THR A 798 22.96 -43.11 -9.16
CA THR A 798 24.19 -42.69 -8.50
C THR A 798 23.95 -42.40 -7.02
N LEU A 799 22.89 -41.67 -6.67
CA LEU A 799 22.52 -41.44 -5.27
C LEU A 799 22.18 -42.73 -4.53
N SER A 800 21.51 -43.67 -5.19
CA SER A 800 21.22 -44.98 -4.58
C SER A 800 22.51 -45.74 -4.24
N SER A 801 23.53 -45.64 -5.11
CA SER A 801 24.86 -46.20 -4.85
C SER A 801 25.58 -45.49 -3.71
N ILE A 802 25.57 -44.15 -3.67
CA ILE A 802 26.23 -43.35 -2.63
C ILE A 802 25.61 -43.63 -1.25
N LEU A 803 24.28 -43.71 -1.18
CA LEU A 803 23.53 -43.93 0.05
C LEU A 803 23.40 -45.42 0.43
N ASN A 804 23.95 -46.32 -0.40
CA ASN A 804 23.85 -47.78 -0.23
C ASN A 804 22.39 -48.26 -0.07
N ILE A 805 21.48 -47.76 -0.92
CA ILE A 805 20.07 -48.16 -0.98
C ILE A 805 19.75 -48.87 -2.29
N ARG A 806 18.71 -49.71 -2.28
CA ARG A 806 18.29 -50.46 -3.47
C ARG A 806 17.76 -49.52 -4.54
N PHE A 807 18.45 -49.45 -5.68
CA PHE A 807 17.92 -48.81 -6.88
C PHE A 807 16.82 -49.69 -7.49
N VAL A 808 15.64 -49.10 -7.75
CA VAL A 808 14.56 -49.74 -8.50
C VAL A 808 14.49 -49.05 -9.86
N GLU A 809 14.73 -49.81 -10.92
CA GLU A 809 14.76 -49.30 -12.29
C GLU A 809 13.33 -49.00 -12.76
N GLU A 810 13.02 -47.71 -12.82
CA GLU A 810 11.78 -47.14 -13.36
C GLU A 810 12.08 -46.58 -14.75
N MET A 811 12.14 -47.43 -15.78
CA MET A 811 12.14 -46.94 -17.17
C MET A 811 10.70 -46.82 -17.66
N THR A 812 10.28 -45.61 -18.02
CA THR A 812 9.04 -45.36 -18.76
C THR A 812 9.17 -45.87 -20.20
N PRO A 813 8.08 -46.36 -20.83
CA PRO A 813 8.10 -46.72 -22.24
C PRO A 813 8.42 -45.51 -23.13
N GLU A 814 9.13 -45.74 -24.23
CA GLU A 814 9.57 -44.71 -25.17
C GLU A 814 8.88 -44.90 -26.52
N ILE A 815 8.23 -43.87 -27.05
CA ILE A 815 7.70 -43.88 -28.42
C ILE A 815 8.82 -43.43 -29.36
N LYS A 816 9.17 -44.26 -30.35
CA LYS A 816 10.15 -43.95 -31.39
C LYS A 816 9.54 -43.20 -32.56
N SER A 817 8.33 -43.59 -32.97
CA SER A 817 7.63 -42.92 -34.05
C SER A 817 6.13 -43.19 -33.99
N THR A 818 5.33 -42.25 -34.49
CA THR A 818 3.91 -42.43 -34.75
C THR A 818 3.60 -41.93 -36.15
N THR A 819 2.96 -42.75 -36.98
CA THR A 819 2.56 -42.39 -38.34
C THR A 819 1.06 -42.54 -38.53
N ILE A 820 0.48 -41.72 -39.40
CA ILE A 820 -0.90 -41.83 -39.85
C ILE A 820 -0.93 -41.83 -41.38
N GLN A 821 -1.65 -42.77 -41.97
CA GLN A 821 -1.80 -42.90 -43.42
C GLN A 821 -3.28 -43.09 -43.77
N GLN A 822 -3.72 -42.47 -44.85
CA GLN A 822 -5.06 -42.71 -45.40
C GLN A 822 -5.00 -43.80 -46.47
N ARG A 823 -5.95 -44.74 -46.39
CA ARG A 823 -6.25 -45.71 -47.45
C ARG A 823 -7.76 -45.79 -47.61
N ASP A 824 -8.27 -45.36 -48.76
CA ASP A 824 -9.71 -45.25 -49.03
C ASP A 824 -10.44 -44.39 -47.95
N GLN A 825 -11.43 -44.96 -47.26
CA GLN A 825 -12.17 -44.33 -46.17
C GLN A 825 -11.57 -44.65 -44.78
N GLU A 826 -10.33 -45.14 -44.69
CA GLU A 826 -9.71 -45.56 -43.44
C GLU A 826 -8.41 -44.81 -43.14
N LEU A 827 -8.22 -44.46 -41.88
CA LEU A 827 -6.98 -43.95 -41.28
C LEU A 827 -6.28 -45.07 -40.54
N ILE A 828 -5.05 -45.38 -40.95
CA ILE A 828 -4.21 -46.39 -40.31
C ILE A 828 -3.13 -45.66 -39.51
N VAL A 829 -3.19 -45.82 -38.19
CA VAL A 829 -2.23 -45.25 -37.24
C VAL A 829 -1.27 -46.34 -36.78
N ASN A 830 0.03 -46.12 -36.91
CA ASN A 830 1.08 -47.02 -36.40
C ASN A 830 1.89 -46.31 -35.32
N CYS A 831 2.30 -47.05 -34.31
CA CYS A 831 3.21 -46.60 -33.27
C CYS A 831 4.37 -47.57 -33.10
N GLU A 832 5.60 -47.09 -33.21
CA GLU A 832 6.78 -47.84 -32.83
C GLU A 832 7.21 -47.39 -31.44
N ALA A 833 7.34 -48.31 -30.49
CA ALA A 833 7.71 -47.99 -29.12
C ALA A 833 8.59 -49.08 -28.49
N LYS A 834 9.43 -48.69 -27.53
CA LYS A 834 10.27 -49.57 -26.72
C LYS A 834 9.77 -49.60 -25.27
N GLY A 835 9.64 -50.79 -24.70
CA GLY A 835 9.28 -50.99 -23.30
C GLY A 835 8.75 -52.40 -23.03
N LEU A 836 8.50 -52.73 -21.76
CA LEU A 836 8.08 -54.06 -21.33
C LEU A 836 6.56 -54.21 -21.40
N GLY A 837 6.05 -55.20 -22.14
CA GLY A 837 4.63 -55.55 -22.15
C GLY A 837 3.71 -54.40 -22.56
N LEU A 838 4.04 -53.74 -23.67
CA LEU A 838 3.40 -52.50 -24.12
C LEU A 838 1.91 -52.68 -24.48
N GLU A 839 1.11 -51.69 -24.08
CA GLU A 839 -0.27 -51.50 -24.51
C GLU A 839 -0.49 -50.07 -25.00
N TYR A 840 -1.38 -49.92 -25.97
CA TYR A 840 -1.56 -48.70 -26.75
C TYR A 840 -3.00 -48.20 -26.65
N ALA A 841 -3.21 -46.90 -26.48
CA ALA A 841 -4.53 -46.27 -26.62
C ALA A 841 -4.47 -45.19 -27.71
N TYR A 842 -5.55 -44.99 -28.45
CA TYR A 842 -5.59 -44.13 -29.64
C TYR A 842 -6.78 -43.19 -29.56
N TYR A 843 -6.52 -41.89 -29.49
CA TYR A 843 -7.57 -40.87 -29.43
C TYR A 843 -7.54 -40.10 -30.76
N PHE A 844 -8.58 -40.26 -31.57
CA PHE A 844 -8.71 -39.55 -32.84
C PHE A 844 -9.32 -38.17 -32.62
N TYR A 845 -8.78 -37.19 -33.32
CA TYR A 845 -9.26 -35.82 -33.34
C TYR A 845 -9.66 -35.46 -34.77
N LYS A 846 -10.77 -34.73 -34.92
CA LYS A 846 -11.21 -34.06 -36.15
C LYS A 846 -11.33 -32.57 -35.87
N ASP A 847 -10.64 -31.73 -36.64
CA ASP A 847 -10.69 -30.26 -36.54
C ASP A 847 -10.42 -29.70 -35.12
N GLY A 848 -9.68 -30.46 -34.30
CA GLY A 848 -9.34 -30.10 -32.93
C GLY A 848 -10.14 -30.83 -31.85
N ASP A 849 -11.29 -31.41 -32.19
CA ASP A 849 -12.18 -32.09 -31.26
C ASP A 849 -11.95 -33.61 -31.25
N ILE A 850 -12.04 -34.24 -30.08
CA ILE A 850 -11.92 -35.70 -29.95
C ILE A 850 -13.20 -36.35 -30.46
N ILE A 851 -13.08 -37.19 -31.49
CA ILE A 851 -14.21 -37.90 -32.10
C ILE A 851 -14.34 -39.34 -31.60
N GLU A 852 -13.23 -39.99 -31.24
CA GLU A 852 -13.24 -41.41 -30.87
C GLU A 852 -12.05 -41.77 -29.97
N LYS A 853 -12.26 -42.70 -29.03
CA LYS A 853 -11.24 -43.15 -28.08
C LYS A 853 -11.17 -44.67 -28.01
N PHE A 854 -10.02 -45.21 -28.37
CA PHE A 854 -9.72 -46.62 -28.23
C PHE A 854 -8.82 -46.83 -27.02
N PHE A 855 -9.34 -47.51 -25.99
CA PHE A 855 -8.58 -47.82 -24.79
C PHE A 855 -7.47 -48.86 -25.01
N TYR A 856 -6.58 -48.95 -24.02
CA TYR A 856 -5.36 -49.74 -24.02
C TYR A 856 -5.56 -51.15 -24.58
N ARG A 857 -4.81 -51.46 -25.63
CA ARG A 857 -4.84 -52.71 -26.38
C ARG A 857 -3.42 -53.12 -26.77
N LYS A 858 -3.21 -54.40 -27.06
CA LYS A 858 -1.89 -54.94 -27.45
C LYS A 858 -1.40 -54.49 -28.83
N PRO A 859 -2.25 -54.38 -29.88
CA PRO A 859 -1.79 -53.96 -31.19
C PRO A 859 -1.22 -52.54 -31.16
N SER A 860 -0.04 -52.36 -31.75
CA SER A 860 0.61 -51.05 -31.95
C SER A 860 0.12 -50.32 -33.20
N GLN A 861 -0.80 -50.93 -33.94
CA GLN A 861 -1.51 -50.37 -35.07
C GLN A 861 -3.02 -50.31 -34.79
N LEU A 862 -3.67 -49.25 -35.27
CA LEU A 862 -5.12 -49.11 -35.24
C LEU A 862 -5.66 -48.49 -36.53
N THR A 863 -6.76 -49.06 -37.03
CA THR A 863 -7.50 -48.53 -38.18
C THR A 863 -8.79 -47.86 -37.70
N TYR A 864 -9.08 -46.66 -38.21
CA TYR A 864 -10.31 -45.90 -37.95
C TYR A 864 -10.98 -45.51 -39.26
N ARG A 865 -12.28 -45.76 -39.39
CA ARG A 865 -13.04 -45.42 -40.59
C ARG A 865 -13.59 -44.00 -40.51
N VAL A 866 -13.33 -43.23 -41.55
CA VAL A 866 -13.72 -41.81 -41.66
C VAL A 866 -15.08 -41.72 -42.34
N THR A 867 -15.98 -40.93 -41.75
CA THR A 867 -17.35 -40.73 -42.25
C THR A 867 -17.60 -39.31 -42.76
N GLU A 868 -16.73 -38.36 -42.42
CA GLU A 868 -16.89 -36.94 -42.76
C GLU A 868 -15.54 -36.31 -43.16
N PRO A 869 -15.53 -35.34 -44.09
CA PRO A 869 -14.29 -34.60 -44.44
C PRO A 869 -13.82 -33.72 -43.28
N GLY A 870 -12.52 -33.49 -43.18
CA GLY A 870 -11.90 -32.68 -42.10
C GLY A 870 -10.41 -32.95 -41.87
N SER A 871 -9.80 -32.21 -40.95
CA SER A 871 -8.42 -32.44 -40.53
C SER A 871 -8.34 -33.46 -39.41
N TYR A 872 -7.70 -34.60 -39.66
CA TYR A 872 -7.56 -35.69 -38.71
C TYR A 872 -6.14 -35.80 -38.15
N LYS A 873 -6.05 -36.12 -36.85
CA LYS A 873 -4.81 -36.58 -36.20
C LYS A 873 -5.14 -37.57 -35.08
N CYS A 874 -4.17 -38.39 -34.70
CA CYS A 874 -4.33 -39.32 -33.58
C CYS A 874 -3.31 -39.02 -32.48
N ARG A 875 -3.74 -39.02 -31.22
CA ARG A 875 -2.84 -39.11 -30.07
C ARG A 875 -2.72 -40.55 -29.64
N VAL A 876 -1.52 -41.12 -29.75
CA VAL A 876 -1.21 -42.45 -29.29
C VAL A 876 -0.64 -42.38 -27.88
N PHE A 877 -1.20 -43.15 -26.95
CA PHE A 877 -0.66 -43.35 -25.61
C PHE A 877 -0.05 -44.75 -25.55
N VAL A 878 1.14 -44.87 -24.99
CA VAL A 878 1.80 -46.15 -24.74
C VAL A 878 1.96 -46.33 -23.25
N ARG A 879 1.57 -47.48 -22.73
CA ARG A 879 1.88 -47.89 -21.36
C ARG A 879 2.62 -49.21 -21.32
N ASP A 880 3.46 -49.39 -20.33
CA ASP A 880 4.13 -50.67 -20.07
C ASP A 880 3.33 -51.54 -19.09
N SER A 881 3.81 -52.76 -18.84
CA SER A 881 3.21 -53.71 -17.89
C SER A 881 3.25 -53.25 -16.42
N ARG A 882 3.96 -52.15 -16.13
CA ARG A 882 4.05 -51.49 -14.83
C ARG A 882 3.20 -50.22 -14.76
N MET A 883 2.33 -49.99 -15.76
CA MET A 883 1.39 -48.87 -15.86
C MET A 883 2.04 -47.49 -16.04
N GLN A 884 3.34 -47.42 -16.37
CA GLN A 884 4.01 -46.18 -16.77
C GLN A 884 3.56 -45.77 -18.16
N LYS A 885 3.34 -44.48 -18.41
CA LYS A 885 2.67 -43.98 -19.62
C LYS A 885 3.48 -42.90 -20.34
N THR A 886 3.46 -42.92 -21.66
CA THR A 886 3.90 -41.83 -22.54
C THR A 886 2.86 -41.59 -23.64
N SER A 887 2.96 -40.50 -24.39
CA SER A 887 2.06 -40.24 -25.52
C SER A 887 2.68 -39.34 -26.58
N GLN A 888 2.30 -39.54 -27.84
CA GLN A 888 2.72 -38.72 -28.98
C GLN A 888 1.56 -38.52 -29.96
N TYR A 889 1.53 -37.36 -30.62
CA TYR A 889 0.61 -37.10 -31.72
C TYR A 889 1.21 -37.56 -33.05
N THR A 890 0.38 -38.09 -33.94
CA THR A 890 0.70 -38.21 -35.37
C THR A 890 0.69 -36.84 -36.04
N ASP A 891 1.24 -36.75 -37.25
CA ASP A 891 1.01 -35.61 -38.15
C ASP A 891 -0.48 -35.44 -38.46
N ASN A 892 -0.85 -34.25 -38.93
CA ASN A 892 -2.19 -33.98 -39.44
C ASN A 892 -2.34 -34.55 -40.85
N ILE A 893 -3.49 -35.15 -41.13
CA ILE A 893 -3.90 -35.57 -42.47
C ILE A 893 -5.27 -34.97 -42.79
N TYR A 894 -5.42 -34.39 -43.96
CA TYR A 894 -6.68 -33.81 -44.41
C TYR A 894 -7.37 -34.81 -45.31
N ILE A 895 -8.62 -35.16 -44.97
CA ILE A 895 -9.48 -36.08 -45.74
C ILE A 895 -10.61 -35.31 -46.38
#